data_AF-A0A0C2NQR2-F1
#
_entry.id   AF-A0A0C2NQR2-F1
#
_cell.length_a   1.000
_cell.length_b   1.000
_cell.length_c   1.000
_cell.angle_alpha   90.00
_cell.angle_beta   90.00
_cell.angle_gamma   90.00
#
_symmetry.space_group_name_H-M   'P 1'
#
loop_
_entity.id
_entity.type
_entity.pdbx_description
1 polymer ?
#
loop_
_entity_poly.entity_id
_entity_poly.type
_entity_poly.pdbx_seq_one_letter_code
_entity_poly.pdbx_strand_id
1 'polypeptide(L)'
;MKKNIKLSAIATSIVGTLLLSAPLHAAPSHNKNVIGYLTQWEAWKGPQHGFSVAGEATHLNVDMDIYSILNYSFFGVAKDGSLHSGDLRNKQIYQPDAVQEPGSLLYTDVYSSWDLHILWGELEYLWSYPGNEAWEAENLAKVKEQGFVKNGNGWKHKPSGITGEMPLPLKKEGGAPGLIDLANEKGVKVMASLGGWSMSKHFPEMAADPVKKARFLADIDKLMALGFHGIDIDWEYPGTGGMNFSGSEADYDNFEQLMEDIRDRIGHDKLITAAFKAVPAALEGFDWDRLTRSMDYFNMMTYDLNGGWSDVTGHNSPLYPYPEEEFVGLTIDTLRDWMINQRGIPAEKINFGAAFYGRGVQTTEGTAYLGAPTDKRMVNFEVDGPTNSSVDITNWANFEGQPSYNYLTKQSNWQHFWDENARVPYAVNGKYFLSYDDPQSIREKAEYIVDNDLGGIIVWQVHGDIECKGSFTSFGSKLKQCSELSSPLAEQIDQVFSQNVTPNTAPVLSVPSALNTSSGQALSFSVSATDADGDALTFSAQGADIIEQANNRATVSFQAPDTAKDIVKQITITVTDGKKSDVETVEIAIEGTGEVINQAPVLNAPARANVNAGDTATISLSASDADNDALTFTTSLGSIVQNGNRATLTIPTEASTQDRTLIVRVSVSDAVESDHASIELSVKGNDDTGGNTWNKDQVYVGGDSVIYNGVEYTAKWWTKGDEPGKSDVWQEKDDGSVKEWNSSKAYNGGDIVTYQGTQYKAKWWTKGDIPSASGSPWSPMSLN
;
A
#
# COMPACT_ATOMS: atom_id res chain seq x y z
N MET A 1 13.62 21.40 -65.83
CA MET A 1 14.77 22.25 -65.46
C MET A 1 14.50 22.79 -64.06
N LYS A 2 15.24 22.28 -63.05
CA LYS A 2 16.25 23.05 -62.26
C LYS A 2 15.59 24.15 -61.39
N LYS A 3 15.77 24.25 -60.07
CA LYS A 3 16.82 23.74 -59.17
C LYS A 3 16.42 24.05 -57.70
N ASN A 4 16.56 23.05 -56.83
CA ASN A 4 17.40 23.04 -55.61
C ASN A 4 17.40 24.26 -54.68
N ILE A 5 16.87 24.09 -53.46
CA ILE A 5 17.61 24.34 -52.21
C ILE A 5 17.32 23.18 -51.23
N LYS A 6 18.41 22.60 -50.71
CA LYS A 6 18.43 21.54 -49.69
C LYS A 6 18.06 22.14 -48.33
N LEU A 7 17.19 21.46 -47.57
CA LEU A 7 17.09 21.61 -46.12
C LEU A 7 17.59 20.30 -45.49
N SER A 8 18.87 20.30 -45.14
CA SER A 8 19.50 19.36 -44.23
C SER A 8 19.69 20.07 -42.89
N ALA A 9 19.49 19.32 -41.80
CA ALA A 9 19.67 19.68 -40.39
C ALA A 9 18.46 20.36 -39.74
N ILE A 10 17.62 19.56 -39.07
CA ILE A 10 17.54 19.42 -37.60
C ILE A 10 16.35 18.47 -37.37
N ALA A 11 16.66 17.18 -37.29
CA ALA A 11 15.78 16.17 -36.72
C ALA A 11 16.65 15.41 -35.72
N THR A 12 16.88 16.05 -34.58
CA THR A 12 17.50 15.39 -33.43
C THR A 12 16.40 14.52 -32.82
N SER A 13 16.54 13.23 -33.07
CA SER A 13 15.97 12.10 -32.35
C SER A 13 15.67 12.39 -30.87
N ILE A 14 14.39 12.38 -30.52
CA ILE A 14 13.93 11.92 -29.20
C ILE A 14 13.15 10.65 -29.47
N VAL A 15 13.88 9.59 -29.81
CA VAL A 15 13.44 8.22 -29.56
C VAL A 15 13.88 7.98 -28.12
N GLY A 16 13.00 8.25 -27.18
CA GLY A 16 13.13 7.73 -25.83
C GLY A 16 12.93 6.23 -25.91
N THR A 17 14.00 5.50 -26.19
CA THR A 17 14.04 4.05 -26.09
C THR A 17 13.85 3.72 -24.62
N LEU A 18 12.62 3.42 -24.22
CA LEU A 18 12.37 2.55 -23.07
C LEU A 18 12.89 1.17 -23.49
N LEU A 19 14.20 0.97 -23.40
CA LEU A 19 14.75 -0.35 -23.24
C LEU A 19 14.45 -0.73 -21.80
N LEU A 20 13.29 -1.35 -21.58
CA LEU A 20 13.13 -2.30 -20.49
C LEU A 20 14.16 -3.41 -20.78
N SER A 21 15.38 -3.22 -20.30
CA SER A 21 16.25 -4.36 -20.03
C SER A 21 15.56 -5.12 -18.90
N ALA A 22 14.76 -6.13 -19.27
CA ALA A 22 14.43 -7.19 -18.34
C ALA A 22 15.75 -7.66 -17.74
N PRO A 23 15.91 -7.69 -16.41
CA PRO A 23 17.13 -8.23 -15.87
C PRO A 23 17.16 -9.72 -16.24
N LEU A 24 18.21 -10.13 -16.95
CA LEU A 24 18.57 -11.55 -17.05
C LEU A 24 18.95 -11.95 -15.63
N HIS A 25 18.07 -12.65 -14.93
CA HIS A 25 18.39 -13.26 -13.64
C HIS A 25 18.27 -14.79 -13.79
N ALA A 26 19.19 -15.47 -13.11
CA ALA A 26 19.33 -16.91 -12.93
C ALA A 26 18.06 -17.74 -13.22
N ALA A 27 18.01 -18.44 -14.35
CA ALA A 27 17.03 -19.52 -14.54
C ALA A 27 17.43 -20.76 -13.72
N PRO A 28 16.49 -21.68 -13.38
CA PRO A 28 16.85 -22.97 -12.79
C PRO A 28 17.94 -23.66 -13.61
N SER A 29 18.77 -24.49 -12.97
CA SER A 29 19.84 -25.20 -13.67
C SER A 29 19.33 -26.17 -14.74
N HIS A 30 18.03 -26.46 -14.78
CA HIS A 30 17.40 -27.38 -15.71
C HIS A 30 16.39 -26.73 -16.66
N ASN A 31 16.04 -27.43 -17.73
CA ASN A 31 15.11 -26.97 -18.77
C ASN A 31 13.66 -27.50 -18.61
N LYS A 32 13.38 -28.25 -17.53
CA LYS A 32 12.03 -28.72 -17.18
C LYS A 32 11.35 -27.75 -16.23
N ASN A 33 10.01 -27.73 -16.23
CA ASN A 33 9.27 -26.99 -15.22
C ASN A 33 9.33 -27.74 -13.88
N VAL A 34 9.61 -27.01 -12.81
CA VAL A 34 9.31 -27.42 -11.43
C VAL A 34 8.42 -26.34 -10.84
N ILE A 35 7.16 -26.68 -10.61
CA ILE A 35 6.09 -25.73 -10.24
C ILE A 35 5.62 -26.04 -8.82
N GLY A 36 5.94 -25.18 -7.86
CA GLY A 36 5.63 -25.39 -6.46
C GLY A 36 4.42 -24.59 -5.98
N TYR A 37 3.50 -25.21 -5.24
CA TYR A 37 2.43 -24.50 -4.55
C TYR A 37 2.92 -23.99 -3.18
N LEU A 38 2.91 -22.67 -2.99
CA LEU A 38 3.20 -22.00 -1.72
C LEU A 38 1.90 -21.46 -1.14
N THR A 39 1.52 -21.93 0.05
CA THR A 39 0.25 -21.55 0.66
C THR A 39 0.42 -20.45 1.72
N GLN A 40 -0.61 -19.63 1.89
CA GLN A 40 -0.64 -18.58 2.91
C GLN A 40 -0.80 -19.10 4.35
N TRP A 41 -1.28 -20.34 4.53
CA TRP A 41 -1.62 -20.85 5.86
C TRP A 41 -0.56 -21.75 6.49
N GLU A 42 0.38 -22.34 5.72
CA GLU A 42 1.44 -23.16 6.31
C GLU A 42 2.30 -22.34 7.29
N ALA A 43 2.47 -21.04 7.05
CA ALA A 43 3.25 -20.15 7.91
C ALA A 43 2.76 -20.08 9.37
N TRP A 44 1.48 -20.40 9.63
CA TRP A 44 0.93 -20.49 10.98
C TRP A 44 1.39 -21.74 11.76
N LYS A 45 1.80 -22.78 11.05
CA LYS A 45 2.05 -24.10 11.63
C LYS A 45 3.46 -24.19 12.23
N GLY A 46 3.59 -25.03 13.25
CA GLY A 46 4.86 -25.29 13.95
C GLY A 46 5.09 -26.79 14.20
N PRO A 47 5.78 -27.19 15.31
CA PRO A 47 6.16 -28.58 15.62
C PRO A 47 5.11 -29.66 15.43
N GLN A 48 3.85 -29.34 15.70
CA GLN A 48 2.72 -30.27 15.54
C GLN A 48 2.46 -30.69 14.08
N HIS A 49 3.04 -29.98 13.10
CA HIS A 49 2.81 -30.16 11.67
C HIS A 49 4.09 -30.45 10.86
N GLY A 50 5.20 -30.80 11.52
CA GLY A 50 6.47 -31.15 10.83
C GLY A 50 7.52 -30.04 10.85
N PHE A 51 7.11 -28.82 11.18
CA PHE A 51 7.94 -27.63 11.21
C PHE A 51 8.69 -27.43 12.53
N SER A 52 9.80 -26.72 12.57
CA SER A 52 10.53 -26.41 13.81
C SER A 52 9.88 -25.26 14.59
N VAL A 53 9.41 -24.22 13.92
CA VAL A 53 8.79 -23.02 14.50
C VAL A 53 7.72 -22.43 13.56
N ALA A 54 6.75 -21.70 14.12
CA ALA A 54 5.85 -20.89 13.31
C ALA A 54 6.61 -19.79 12.56
N GLY A 55 6.20 -19.51 11.32
CA GLY A 55 6.86 -18.57 10.43
C GLY A 55 8.01 -19.12 9.60
N GLU A 56 8.34 -20.41 9.73
CA GLU A 56 9.33 -21.05 8.85
C GLU A 56 8.74 -21.45 7.50
N ALA A 57 7.48 -21.89 7.43
CA ALA A 57 6.86 -22.30 6.17
C ALA A 57 6.37 -21.07 5.38
N THR A 58 7.33 -20.30 4.86
CA THR A 58 7.13 -19.07 4.07
C THR A 58 8.03 -19.11 2.84
N HIS A 59 8.00 -18.06 2.00
CA HIS A 59 8.85 -17.95 0.82
C HIS A 59 10.34 -17.89 1.12
N LEU A 60 10.72 -17.50 2.35
CA LEU A 60 12.14 -17.45 2.76
C LEU A 60 12.76 -18.84 2.94
N ASN A 61 11.95 -19.90 3.02
CA ASN A 61 12.41 -21.29 3.12
C ASN A 61 11.84 -22.14 1.97
N VAL A 62 12.01 -21.62 0.76
CA VAL A 62 11.84 -22.36 -0.49
C VAL A 62 13.18 -22.31 -1.22
N ASP A 63 13.69 -23.47 -1.62
CA ASP A 63 14.91 -23.53 -2.43
C ASP A 63 14.60 -23.12 -3.88
N MET A 64 14.63 -21.82 -4.14
CA MET A 64 14.29 -21.23 -5.44
C MET A 64 15.28 -21.60 -6.55
N ASP A 65 16.41 -22.25 -6.24
CA ASP A 65 17.30 -22.77 -7.28
C ASP A 65 16.71 -24.05 -7.94
N ILE A 66 15.77 -24.73 -7.26
CA ILE A 66 15.04 -25.91 -7.75
C ILE A 66 13.75 -25.52 -8.50
N TYR A 67 13.04 -24.50 -8.04
CA TYR A 67 11.72 -24.16 -8.58
C TYR A 67 11.79 -23.16 -9.73
N SER A 68 11.23 -23.52 -10.88
CA SER A 68 11.05 -22.59 -12.01
C SER A 68 9.88 -21.63 -11.83
N ILE A 69 8.81 -22.08 -11.16
CA ILE A 69 7.56 -21.37 -10.97
C ILE A 69 7.04 -21.66 -9.56
N LEU A 70 6.52 -20.64 -8.87
CA LEU A 70 5.82 -20.75 -7.61
C LEU A 70 4.39 -20.23 -7.73
N ASN A 71 3.41 -21.06 -7.39
CA ASN A 71 2.00 -20.73 -7.34
C ASN A 71 1.65 -20.25 -5.93
N TYR A 72 1.47 -18.93 -5.78
CA TYR A 72 0.99 -18.35 -4.52
C TYR A 72 -0.49 -18.64 -4.34
N SER A 73 -0.80 -19.38 -3.28
CA SER A 73 -2.07 -20.07 -3.10
C SER A 73 -2.76 -19.62 -1.79
N PHE A 74 -3.95 -19.06 -1.83
CA PHE A 74 -4.83 -18.89 -3.00
C PHE A 74 -5.63 -17.59 -2.92
N PHE A 75 -6.10 -17.15 -4.08
CA PHE A 75 -7.22 -16.21 -4.17
C PHE A 75 -8.50 -16.98 -4.48
N GLY A 76 -9.58 -16.69 -3.76
CA GLY A 76 -10.90 -17.31 -4.01
C GLY A 76 -11.82 -16.45 -4.88
N VAL A 77 -12.87 -17.05 -5.42
CA VAL A 77 -13.91 -16.37 -6.21
C VAL A 77 -15.16 -16.15 -5.36
N ALA A 78 -15.61 -14.90 -5.24
CA ALA A 78 -16.83 -14.53 -4.53
C ALA A 78 -18.07 -14.62 -5.44
N LYS A 79 -19.27 -14.65 -4.83
CA LYS A 79 -20.56 -14.77 -5.53
C LYS A 79 -20.86 -13.68 -6.57
N ASP A 80 -20.20 -12.53 -6.47
CA ASP A 80 -20.34 -11.42 -7.41
C ASP A 80 -19.28 -11.44 -8.53
N GLY A 81 -18.37 -12.43 -8.52
CA GLY A 81 -17.27 -12.58 -9.45
C GLY A 81 -15.96 -11.90 -9.04
N SER A 82 -15.91 -11.15 -7.94
CA SER A 82 -14.64 -10.57 -7.47
C SER A 82 -13.73 -11.63 -6.86
N LEU A 83 -12.42 -11.38 -6.89
CA LEU A 83 -11.43 -12.17 -6.18
C LEU A 83 -11.30 -11.71 -4.71
N HIS A 84 -10.88 -12.62 -3.83
CA HIS A 84 -10.56 -12.31 -2.43
C HIS A 84 -9.39 -13.16 -1.92
N SER A 85 -8.74 -12.73 -0.84
CA SER A 85 -7.70 -13.52 -0.16
C SER A 85 -8.25 -14.84 0.39
N GLY A 86 -7.44 -15.91 0.34
CA GLY A 86 -7.76 -17.20 0.94
C GLY A 86 -8.01 -17.15 2.45
N ASP A 87 -7.45 -16.17 3.17
CA ASP A 87 -7.67 -15.97 4.61
C ASP A 87 -9.12 -15.56 4.91
N LEU A 88 -9.84 -15.03 3.90
CA LEU A 88 -11.24 -14.65 3.98
C LEU A 88 -12.19 -15.74 3.48
N ARG A 89 -11.67 -16.95 3.23
CA ARG A 89 -12.51 -18.10 2.87
C ARG A 89 -13.60 -18.31 3.92
N ASN A 90 -14.83 -18.45 3.45
CA ASN A 90 -15.95 -18.84 4.28
C ASN A 90 -15.72 -20.28 4.79
N LYS A 91 -15.43 -20.41 6.09
CA LYS A 91 -15.18 -21.71 6.73
C LYS A 91 -16.40 -22.65 6.75
N GLN A 92 -17.59 -22.13 6.45
CA GLN A 92 -18.83 -22.89 6.35
C GLN A 92 -19.24 -23.18 4.91
N ILE A 93 -18.37 -22.92 3.92
CA ILE A 93 -18.71 -23.04 2.50
C ILE A 93 -19.07 -24.47 2.05
N TYR A 94 -18.76 -25.49 2.86
CA TYR A 94 -19.26 -26.86 2.68
C TYR A 94 -20.79 -26.98 2.83
N GLN A 95 -21.46 -26.04 3.52
CA GLN A 95 -22.92 -26.09 3.72
C GLN A 95 -23.65 -25.68 2.44
N PRO A 96 -24.68 -26.42 1.98
CA PRO A 96 -25.38 -26.17 0.71
C PRO A 96 -25.68 -24.69 0.39
N ASP A 97 -26.26 -23.98 1.36
CA ASP A 97 -26.71 -22.59 1.18
C ASP A 97 -25.64 -21.54 1.51
N ALA A 98 -24.46 -21.96 2.01
CA ALA A 98 -23.37 -21.03 2.30
C ALA A 98 -22.79 -20.48 0.99
N VAL A 99 -22.48 -19.19 0.98
CA VAL A 99 -21.85 -18.50 -0.14
C VAL A 99 -20.57 -17.83 0.31
N GLN A 100 -19.60 -17.75 -0.59
CA GLN A 100 -18.46 -16.86 -0.41
C GLN A 100 -18.89 -15.43 -0.76
N GLU A 101 -18.84 -14.56 0.24
CA GLU A 101 -19.10 -13.13 0.08
C GLU A 101 -17.87 -12.41 -0.49
N PRO A 102 -18.05 -11.26 -1.16
CA PRO A 102 -16.93 -10.42 -1.58
C PRO A 102 -16.04 -10.04 -0.40
N GLY A 103 -14.72 -10.07 -0.63
CA GLY A 103 -13.70 -9.75 0.36
C GLY A 103 -12.59 -8.90 -0.26
N SER A 104 -11.62 -8.49 0.55
CA SER A 104 -10.44 -7.80 0.03
C SER A 104 -9.54 -8.79 -0.73
N LEU A 105 -8.92 -8.32 -1.81
CA LEU A 105 -8.00 -9.13 -2.63
C LEU A 105 -6.82 -9.65 -1.81
N LEU A 106 -6.27 -8.83 -0.91
CA LEU A 106 -5.34 -9.23 0.15
C LEU A 106 -5.97 -8.94 1.50
N TYR A 107 -5.81 -9.83 2.48
CA TYR A 107 -6.25 -9.57 3.83
C TYR A 107 -5.16 -8.78 4.57
N THR A 108 -5.41 -7.50 4.87
CA THR A 108 -4.37 -6.58 5.36
C THR A 108 -4.24 -6.56 6.88
N ASP A 109 -4.95 -7.42 7.60
CA ASP A 109 -4.86 -7.47 9.06
C ASP A 109 -3.48 -8.00 9.50
N VAL A 110 -2.71 -7.14 10.16
CA VAL A 110 -1.31 -7.41 10.50
C VAL A 110 -1.14 -8.59 11.45
N TYR A 111 -2.17 -8.92 12.23
CA TYR A 111 -2.14 -10.02 13.18
C TYR A 111 -2.58 -11.32 12.54
N SER A 112 -3.68 -11.28 11.79
CA SER A 112 -4.44 -12.46 11.36
C SER A 112 -4.18 -12.88 9.91
N SER A 113 -3.27 -12.21 9.20
CA SER A 113 -2.93 -12.53 7.81
C SER A 113 -1.42 -12.66 7.57
N TRP A 114 -1.04 -13.58 6.69
CA TRP A 114 0.33 -13.69 6.18
C TRP A 114 0.50 -13.10 4.79
N ASP A 115 -0.58 -12.70 4.11
CA ASP A 115 -0.55 -12.22 2.73
C ASP A 115 0.53 -11.17 2.51
N LEU A 116 0.52 -10.11 3.33
CA LEU A 116 1.46 -9.01 3.17
C LEU A 116 2.89 -9.41 3.55
N HIS A 117 3.09 -10.28 4.54
CA HIS A 117 4.43 -10.66 4.96
C HIS A 117 5.08 -11.64 3.97
N ILE A 118 4.28 -12.47 3.31
CA ILE A 118 4.76 -13.32 2.23
C ILE A 118 5.02 -12.48 0.98
N LEU A 119 4.04 -11.67 0.55
CA LEU A 119 4.15 -10.94 -0.72
C LEU A 119 5.11 -9.74 -0.67
N TRP A 120 5.20 -9.04 0.46
CA TRP A 120 6.02 -7.83 0.62
C TRP A 120 7.20 -7.98 1.59
N GLY A 121 7.34 -9.11 2.28
CA GLY A 121 8.51 -9.40 3.10
C GLY A 121 8.41 -8.85 4.53
N GLU A 122 9.54 -8.38 5.07
CA GLU A 122 9.55 -7.76 6.39
C GLU A 122 8.94 -6.36 6.33
N LEU A 123 7.93 -6.13 7.18
CA LEU A 123 7.14 -4.91 7.19
C LEU A 123 7.40 -4.08 8.46
N GLU A 124 7.44 -2.76 8.29
CA GLU A 124 7.26 -1.78 9.35
C GLU A 124 5.88 -1.11 9.21
N TYR A 125 5.28 -0.75 10.34
CA TYR A 125 3.89 -0.31 10.38
C TYR A 125 3.75 1.12 10.91
N LEU A 126 3.07 1.97 10.15
CA LEU A 126 2.63 3.28 10.62
C LEU A 126 1.16 3.20 11.05
N TRP A 127 0.86 3.58 12.30
CA TRP A 127 -0.50 3.52 12.85
C TRP A 127 -1.38 4.71 12.46
N SER A 128 -0.78 5.76 11.91
CA SER A 128 -1.46 6.92 11.33
C SER A 128 -0.81 7.28 9.99
N TYR A 129 -1.61 7.79 9.06
CA TYR A 129 -1.06 8.32 7.81
C TYR A 129 -0.31 9.63 8.12
N PRO A 130 0.99 9.76 7.78
CA PRO A 130 1.79 10.93 8.17
C PRO A 130 1.28 12.22 7.53
N GLY A 131 1.24 13.30 8.31
CA GLY A 131 0.94 14.66 7.87
C GLY A 131 2.13 15.35 7.22
N ASN A 132 1.96 16.63 6.89
CA ASN A 132 3.02 17.47 6.28
C ASN A 132 3.90 18.17 7.33
N GLU A 133 3.85 17.73 8.58
CA GLU A 133 4.66 18.30 9.66
C GLU A 133 6.13 17.85 9.52
N ALA A 134 7.08 18.72 9.90
CA ALA A 134 8.51 18.46 9.71
C ALA A 134 8.99 17.18 10.41
N TRP A 135 8.42 16.84 11.57
CA TRP A 135 8.76 15.61 12.32
C TRP A 135 8.18 14.33 11.70
N GLU A 136 7.23 14.43 10.77
CA GLU A 136 6.68 13.30 9.99
C GLU A 136 7.29 13.20 8.59
N ALA A 137 8.16 14.13 8.20
CA ALA A 137 8.65 14.26 6.83
C ALA A 137 9.33 12.98 6.31
N GLU A 138 10.08 12.27 7.16
CA GLU A 138 10.72 11.00 6.81
C GLU A 138 9.69 9.90 6.52
N ASN A 139 8.71 9.72 7.43
CA ASN A 139 7.63 8.74 7.24
C ASN A 139 6.78 9.09 6.01
N LEU A 140 6.50 10.38 5.78
CA LEU A 140 5.78 10.83 4.60
C LEU A 140 6.57 10.55 3.32
N ALA A 141 7.91 10.70 3.34
CA ALA A 141 8.78 10.36 2.23
C ALA A 141 8.71 8.86 1.93
N LYS A 142 8.89 7.99 2.94
CA LYS A 142 8.79 6.52 2.80
C LYS A 142 7.45 6.08 2.23
N VAL A 143 6.35 6.64 2.75
CA VAL A 143 4.98 6.36 2.28
C VAL A 143 4.82 6.73 0.80
N LYS A 144 5.33 7.89 0.39
CA LYS A 144 5.26 8.35 -1.01
C LYS A 144 6.14 7.52 -1.93
N GLU A 145 7.35 7.20 -1.51
CA GLU A 145 8.32 6.40 -2.25
C GLU A 145 7.78 5.00 -2.54
N GLN A 146 7.17 4.36 -1.54
CA GLN A 146 6.51 3.07 -1.68
C GLN A 146 5.09 3.17 -2.31
N GLY A 147 4.72 4.33 -2.86
CA GLY A 147 3.52 4.48 -3.68
C GLY A 147 2.20 4.49 -2.92
N PHE A 148 2.21 4.65 -1.60
CA PHE A 148 0.98 4.71 -0.80
C PHE A 148 0.38 6.11 -0.80
N VAL A 149 -0.96 6.17 -0.83
CA VAL A 149 -1.74 7.39 -0.61
C VAL A 149 -2.85 7.18 0.40
N LYS A 150 -3.27 8.25 1.07
CA LYS A 150 -4.40 8.23 2.00
C LYS A 150 -5.69 7.88 1.24
N ASN A 151 -6.47 6.95 1.80
CA ASN A 151 -7.74 6.53 1.23
C ASN A 151 -8.76 6.32 2.36
N GLY A 152 -9.65 7.29 2.58
CA GLY A 152 -10.56 7.27 3.73
C GLY A 152 -9.79 7.21 5.05
N ASN A 153 -10.11 6.22 5.89
CA ASN A 153 -9.44 5.96 7.15
C ASN A 153 -8.19 5.08 7.01
N GLY A 154 -7.91 4.56 5.82
CA GLY A 154 -6.78 3.69 5.53
C GLY A 154 -5.92 4.24 4.40
N TRP A 155 -5.46 3.32 3.55
CA TRP A 155 -4.48 3.59 2.51
C TRP A 155 -4.86 2.93 1.19
N LYS A 156 -4.27 3.43 0.11
CA LYS A 156 -4.26 2.82 -1.21
C LYS A 156 -2.82 2.76 -1.71
N HIS A 157 -2.37 1.57 -2.09
CA HIS A 157 -1.14 1.38 -2.83
C HIS A 157 -1.42 1.72 -4.30
N LYS A 158 -0.97 2.89 -4.77
CA LYS A 158 -1.28 3.37 -6.13
C LYS A 158 -0.85 2.42 -7.23
N PRO A 159 0.35 1.81 -7.20
CA PRO A 159 0.80 0.92 -8.27
C PRO A 159 -0.14 -0.26 -8.51
N SER A 160 -0.55 -0.97 -7.44
CA SER A 160 -1.42 -2.15 -7.57
C SER A 160 -2.92 -1.85 -7.46
N GLY A 161 -3.28 -0.66 -6.96
CA GLY A 161 -4.67 -0.30 -6.70
C GLY A 161 -5.27 -0.91 -5.43
N ILE A 162 -4.50 -1.70 -4.67
CA ILE A 162 -4.95 -2.35 -3.44
C ILE A 162 -5.18 -1.32 -2.34
N THR A 163 -6.22 -1.55 -1.55
CA THR A 163 -6.61 -0.71 -0.42
C THR A 163 -6.64 -1.52 0.86
N GLY A 164 -6.32 -0.89 1.97
CA GLY A 164 -6.41 -1.50 3.29
C GLY A 164 -6.72 -0.46 4.36
N GLU A 165 -7.15 -0.95 5.52
CA GLU A 165 -7.28 -0.13 6.73
C GLU A 165 -5.91 0.06 7.41
N MET A 166 -5.84 0.97 8.39
CA MET A 166 -4.63 1.14 9.19
C MET A 166 -4.36 -0.09 10.08
N PRO A 167 -3.08 -0.41 10.39
CA PRO A 167 -1.88 0.37 10.07
C PRO A 167 -1.42 0.27 8.61
N LEU A 168 -0.62 1.24 8.16
CA LEU A 168 -0.02 1.28 6.83
C LEU A 168 1.22 0.36 6.79
N PRO A 169 1.24 -0.66 5.91
CA PRO A 169 2.34 -1.61 5.77
C PRO A 169 3.43 -1.08 4.84
N LEU A 170 4.58 -0.65 5.38
CA LEU A 170 5.74 -0.30 4.58
C LEU A 170 6.73 -1.46 4.58
N LYS A 171 7.33 -1.76 3.43
CA LYS A 171 8.52 -2.61 3.36
C LYS A 171 9.61 -1.96 4.20
N LYS A 172 10.21 -2.73 5.09
CA LYS A 172 11.27 -2.25 5.98
C LYS A 172 12.59 -2.15 5.21
N GLU A 173 13.26 -1.00 5.30
CA GLU A 173 14.59 -0.81 4.70
C GLU A 173 15.60 -1.83 5.28
N GLY A 174 16.31 -2.55 4.41
CA GLY A 174 17.22 -3.63 4.80
C GLY A 174 16.55 -4.88 5.40
N GLY A 175 15.21 -4.97 5.37
CA GLY A 175 14.46 -6.14 5.82
C GLY A 175 14.44 -7.27 4.78
N ALA A 176 13.90 -8.43 5.17
CA ALA A 176 13.74 -9.55 4.24
C ALA A 176 12.84 -9.19 3.05
N PRO A 177 13.19 -9.61 1.81
CA PRO A 177 12.38 -9.33 0.62
C PRO A 177 11.05 -10.09 0.64
N GLY A 178 10.07 -9.60 -0.11
CA GLY A 178 8.83 -10.34 -0.37
C GLY A 178 8.99 -11.43 -1.42
N LEU A 179 8.02 -12.33 -1.55
CA LEU A 179 8.03 -13.47 -2.47
C LEU A 179 8.31 -13.06 -3.91
N ILE A 180 7.61 -12.03 -4.42
CA ILE A 180 7.79 -11.60 -5.81
C ILE A 180 9.17 -10.96 -6.01
N ASP A 181 9.63 -10.15 -5.05
CA ASP A 181 10.96 -9.51 -5.13
C ASP A 181 12.06 -10.57 -5.11
N LEU A 182 12.01 -11.50 -4.15
CA LEU A 182 12.98 -12.59 -4.04
C LEU A 182 12.96 -13.51 -5.26
N ALA A 183 11.77 -13.84 -5.77
CA ALA A 183 11.67 -14.64 -6.98
C ALA A 183 12.24 -13.92 -8.21
N ASN A 184 12.04 -12.60 -8.32
CA ASN A 184 12.66 -11.79 -9.38
C ASN A 184 14.19 -11.79 -9.30
N GLU A 185 14.76 -11.69 -8.09
CA GLU A 185 16.20 -11.80 -7.84
C GLU A 185 16.73 -13.18 -8.25
N LYS A 186 15.92 -14.22 -8.04
CA LYS A 186 16.24 -15.62 -8.34
C LYS A 186 15.79 -16.11 -9.72
N GLY A 187 15.28 -15.22 -10.58
CA GLY A 187 14.75 -15.57 -11.91
C GLY A 187 13.53 -16.52 -11.93
N VAL A 188 12.91 -16.77 -10.78
CA VAL A 188 11.74 -17.64 -10.60
C VAL A 188 10.45 -16.87 -10.93
N LYS A 189 9.48 -17.54 -11.57
CA LYS A 189 8.16 -16.94 -11.83
C LYS A 189 7.23 -17.17 -10.65
N VAL A 190 6.41 -16.18 -10.34
CA VAL A 190 5.38 -16.29 -9.29
C VAL A 190 4.01 -16.08 -9.93
N MET A 191 3.15 -17.08 -9.79
CA MET A 191 1.79 -17.07 -10.31
C MET A 191 0.80 -16.76 -9.19
N ALA A 192 -0.26 -16.02 -9.51
CA ALA A 192 -1.41 -15.95 -8.62
C ALA A 192 -2.31 -17.15 -8.91
N SER A 193 -2.42 -18.08 -7.97
CA SER A 193 -3.31 -19.23 -8.11
C SER A 193 -4.70 -18.92 -7.59
N LEU A 194 -5.70 -19.10 -8.44
CA LEU A 194 -7.09 -18.69 -8.23
C LEU A 194 -7.97 -19.93 -8.09
N GLY A 195 -8.61 -20.11 -6.94
CA GLY A 195 -9.51 -21.22 -6.68
C GLY A 195 -8.99 -22.20 -5.64
N GLY A 196 -8.84 -23.45 -6.04
CA GLY A 196 -8.66 -24.63 -5.21
C GLY A 196 -9.98 -25.22 -4.74
N TRP A 197 -9.90 -26.40 -4.15
CA TRP A 197 -11.02 -27.24 -3.69
C TRP A 197 -12.12 -26.45 -2.97
N SER A 198 -11.72 -25.63 -1.99
CA SER A 198 -12.66 -24.97 -1.08
C SER A 198 -13.11 -23.56 -1.49
N MET A 199 -12.62 -23.06 -2.62
CA MET A 199 -12.90 -21.71 -3.12
C MET A 199 -13.36 -21.69 -4.58
N SER A 200 -13.67 -22.86 -5.15
CA SER A 200 -14.13 -23.01 -6.53
C SER A 200 -15.65 -22.85 -6.74
N LYS A 201 -16.44 -22.76 -5.66
CA LYS A 201 -17.92 -22.76 -5.70
C LYS A 201 -18.52 -21.81 -6.72
N HIS A 202 -17.93 -20.62 -6.90
CA HIS A 202 -18.50 -19.57 -7.74
C HIS A 202 -17.87 -19.43 -9.12
N PHE A 203 -16.93 -20.30 -9.51
CA PHE A 203 -16.41 -20.30 -10.89
C PHE A 203 -17.49 -20.47 -11.97
N PRO A 204 -18.42 -21.45 -11.87
CA PRO A 204 -19.38 -21.67 -12.96
C PRO A 204 -20.21 -20.43 -13.26
N GLU A 205 -20.74 -19.79 -12.22
CA GLU A 205 -21.54 -18.58 -12.36
C GLU A 205 -20.70 -17.34 -12.71
N MET A 206 -19.46 -17.25 -12.23
CA MET A 206 -18.55 -16.17 -12.58
C MET A 206 -18.19 -16.21 -14.07
N ALA A 207 -17.84 -17.39 -14.59
CA ALA A 207 -17.42 -17.56 -15.97
C ALA A 207 -18.57 -17.37 -16.97
N ALA A 208 -19.78 -17.78 -16.60
CA ALA A 208 -20.98 -17.67 -17.45
C ALA A 208 -21.59 -16.25 -17.50
N ASP A 209 -21.47 -15.45 -16.43
CA ASP A 209 -22.06 -14.11 -16.35
C ASP A 209 -21.04 -13.02 -16.77
N PRO A 210 -21.31 -12.24 -17.84
CA PRO A 210 -20.36 -11.25 -18.33
C PRO A 210 -20.05 -10.13 -17.33
N VAL A 211 -20.97 -9.80 -16.42
CA VAL A 211 -20.74 -8.79 -15.38
C VAL A 211 -19.83 -9.35 -14.29
N LYS A 212 -20.03 -10.61 -13.88
CA LYS A 212 -19.15 -11.27 -12.90
C LYS A 212 -17.76 -11.49 -13.48
N LYS A 213 -17.66 -12.02 -14.70
CA LYS A 213 -16.39 -12.19 -15.42
C LYS A 213 -15.62 -10.87 -15.58
N ALA A 214 -16.31 -9.77 -15.87
CA ALA A 214 -15.66 -8.46 -15.93
C ALA A 214 -15.06 -8.01 -14.59
N ARG A 215 -15.65 -8.36 -13.44
CA ARG A 215 -15.05 -8.09 -12.13
C ARG A 215 -13.83 -8.96 -11.87
N PHE A 216 -13.92 -10.25 -12.17
CA PHE A 216 -12.81 -11.19 -12.08
C PHE A 216 -11.59 -10.72 -12.89
N LEU A 217 -11.80 -10.35 -14.16
CA LEU A 217 -10.74 -9.83 -15.03
C LEU A 217 -10.16 -8.50 -14.52
N ALA A 218 -10.95 -7.65 -13.86
CA ALA A 218 -10.45 -6.42 -13.25
C ALA A 218 -9.57 -6.67 -12.02
N ASP A 219 -9.80 -7.75 -11.28
CA ASP A 219 -8.91 -8.15 -10.18
C ASP A 219 -7.62 -8.82 -10.70
N ILE A 220 -7.67 -9.51 -11.84
CA ILE A 220 -6.45 -9.98 -12.55
C ILE A 220 -5.53 -8.81 -12.89
N ASP A 221 -6.05 -7.66 -13.32
CA ASP A 221 -5.21 -6.47 -13.55
C ASP A 221 -4.46 -6.04 -12.30
N LYS A 222 -5.11 -6.11 -11.13
CA LYS A 222 -4.49 -5.74 -9.85
C LYS A 222 -3.41 -6.74 -9.45
N LEU A 223 -3.60 -8.03 -9.74
CA LEU A 223 -2.60 -9.07 -9.53
C LEU A 223 -1.39 -8.86 -10.46
N MET A 224 -1.60 -8.54 -11.74
CA MET A 224 -0.50 -8.20 -12.65
C MET A 224 0.24 -6.93 -12.18
N ALA A 225 -0.51 -5.92 -11.72
CA ALA A 225 0.06 -4.69 -11.17
C ALA A 225 0.77 -4.86 -9.80
N LEU A 226 0.49 -5.96 -9.08
CA LEU A 226 1.25 -6.37 -7.90
C LEU A 226 2.62 -6.96 -8.26
N GLY A 227 2.82 -7.39 -9.51
CA GLY A 227 4.06 -8.00 -9.98
C GLY A 227 4.00 -9.51 -10.18
N PHE A 228 2.81 -10.13 -10.12
CA PHE A 228 2.69 -11.54 -10.50
C PHE A 228 3.06 -11.74 -11.99
N HIS A 229 3.69 -12.87 -12.27
CA HIS A 229 4.19 -13.25 -13.58
C HIS A 229 3.15 -13.93 -14.47
N GLY A 230 1.99 -14.27 -13.90
CA GLY A 230 0.92 -14.93 -14.60
C GLY A 230 -0.20 -15.36 -13.66
N ILE A 231 -1.19 -16.04 -14.24
CA ILE A 231 -2.38 -16.56 -13.55
C ILE A 231 -2.38 -18.08 -13.65
N ASP A 232 -2.63 -18.73 -12.51
CA ASP A 232 -2.91 -20.15 -12.43
C ASP A 232 -4.38 -20.34 -12.03
N ILE A 233 -5.14 -21.10 -12.79
CA ILE A 233 -6.56 -21.37 -12.51
C ILE A 233 -6.71 -22.75 -11.90
N ASP A 234 -7.25 -22.82 -10.69
CA ASP A 234 -7.54 -24.07 -10.00
C ASP A 234 -9.05 -24.18 -9.77
N TRP A 235 -9.81 -24.30 -10.87
CA TRP A 235 -11.25 -24.52 -10.80
C TRP A 235 -11.51 -26.01 -10.62
N GLU A 236 -12.00 -26.39 -9.44
CA GLU A 236 -12.29 -27.76 -9.09
C GLU A 236 -13.80 -28.05 -8.96
N TYR A 237 -14.55 -28.52 -9.99
CA TYR A 237 -14.13 -28.78 -11.38
C TYR A 237 -15.19 -28.36 -12.42
N PRO A 238 -14.78 -27.90 -13.62
CA PRO A 238 -15.66 -27.78 -14.78
C PRO A 238 -16.40 -29.10 -15.08
N GLY A 239 -17.68 -29.02 -15.42
CA GLY A 239 -18.47 -30.15 -15.93
C GLY A 239 -19.03 -31.11 -14.88
N THR A 240 -18.24 -31.45 -13.85
CA THR A 240 -18.59 -32.54 -12.91
C THR A 240 -18.81 -32.10 -11.46
N GLY A 241 -18.64 -30.80 -11.17
CA GLY A 241 -18.83 -30.22 -9.84
C GLY A 241 -17.68 -30.52 -8.88
N GLY A 242 -17.70 -29.85 -7.73
CA GLY A 242 -16.67 -29.98 -6.70
C GLY A 242 -17.27 -29.72 -5.33
N MET A 243 -16.51 -29.05 -4.45
CA MET A 243 -16.99 -28.81 -3.09
C MET A 243 -18.22 -27.89 -3.09
N ASN A 244 -19.39 -28.50 -2.90
CA ASN A 244 -20.67 -27.82 -2.70
C ASN A 244 -21.12 -26.90 -3.87
N PHE A 245 -20.88 -27.36 -5.10
CA PHE A 245 -21.52 -26.85 -6.31
C PHE A 245 -21.64 -27.97 -7.35
N SER A 246 -22.53 -27.79 -8.32
CA SER A 246 -22.66 -28.70 -9.46
C SER A 246 -22.01 -28.08 -10.69
N GLY A 247 -21.26 -28.89 -11.43
CA GLY A 247 -20.77 -28.50 -12.75
C GLY A 247 -21.82 -28.72 -13.83
N SER A 248 -21.56 -28.15 -15.01
CA SER A 248 -22.37 -28.31 -16.21
C SER A 248 -21.49 -28.43 -17.46
N GLU A 249 -21.99 -29.05 -18.52
CA GLU A 249 -21.27 -29.11 -19.81
C GLU A 249 -20.91 -27.73 -20.37
N ALA A 250 -21.67 -26.69 -20.03
CA ALA A 250 -21.35 -25.32 -20.44
C ALA A 250 -20.09 -24.77 -19.75
N ASP A 251 -19.65 -25.37 -18.65
CA ASP A 251 -18.47 -24.95 -17.91
C ASP A 251 -17.19 -25.11 -18.73
N TYR A 252 -17.13 -26.11 -19.61
CA TYR A 252 -15.99 -26.30 -20.50
C TYR A 252 -15.81 -25.09 -21.43
N ASP A 253 -16.82 -24.76 -22.25
CA ASP A 253 -16.78 -23.60 -23.15
C ASP A 253 -16.53 -22.28 -22.40
N ASN A 254 -17.14 -22.11 -21.23
CA ASN A 254 -16.90 -20.96 -20.37
C ASN A 254 -15.46 -20.90 -19.84
N PHE A 255 -14.85 -22.04 -19.52
CA PHE A 255 -13.45 -22.13 -19.10
C PHE A 255 -12.51 -21.76 -20.25
N GLU A 256 -12.72 -22.30 -21.46
CA GLU A 256 -11.89 -21.96 -22.62
C GLU A 256 -12.00 -20.48 -22.98
N GLN A 257 -13.22 -19.93 -22.98
CA GLN A 257 -13.42 -18.50 -23.20
C GLN A 257 -12.76 -17.65 -22.11
N LEU A 258 -12.80 -18.10 -20.86
CA LEU A 258 -12.09 -17.42 -19.77
C LEU A 258 -10.57 -17.42 -20.01
N MET A 259 -9.98 -18.53 -20.47
CA MET A 259 -8.54 -18.58 -20.76
C MET A 259 -8.16 -17.65 -21.92
N GLU A 260 -9.00 -17.57 -22.95
CA GLU A 260 -8.86 -16.63 -24.07
C GLU A 260 -8.95 -15.17 -23.59
N ASP A 261 -9.95 -14.84 -22.76
CA ASP A 261 -10.13 -13.49 -22.20
C ASP A 261 -8.95 -13.08 -21.31
N ILE A 262 -8.40 -14.00 -20.50
CA ILE A 262 -7.21 -13.75 -19.69
C ILE A 262 -6.00 -13.53 -20.60
N ARG A 263 -5.82 -14.36 -21.64
CA ARG A 263 -4.69 -14.22 -22.58
C ARG A 263 -4.71 -12.87 -23.29
N ASP A 264 -5.87 -12.47 -23.81
CA ASP A 264 -6.06 -11.16 -24.44
C ASP A 264 -5.74 -10.02 -23.46
N ARG A 265 -6.00 -10.23 -22.18
CA ARG A 265 -5.79 -9.22 -21.12
C ARG A 265 -4.34 -9.08 -20.70
N ILE A 266 -3.64 -10.18 -20.46
CA ILE A 266 -2.29 -10.17 -19.86
C ILE A 266 -1.15 -10.31 -20.87
N GLY A 267 -1.46 -10.59 -22.14
CA GLY A 267 -0.47 -10.73 -23.20
C GLY A 267 0.28 -12.06 -23.15
N HIS A 268 1.22 -12.27 -24.08
CA HIS A 268 2.04 -13.49 -24.19
C HIS A 268 3.36 -13.43 -23.41
N ASP A 269 3.67 -12.31 -22.77
CA ASP A 269 4.84 -12.15 -21.88
C ASP A 269 4.56 -12.62 -20.44
N LYS A 270 3.30 -12.94 -20.14
CA LYS A 270 2.83 -13.49 -18.87
C LYS A 270 2.34 -14.92 -19.06
N LEU A 271 2.42 -15.71 -18.00
CA LEU A 271 2.04 -17.11 -18.04
C LEU A 271 0.54 -17.31 -17.73
N ILE A 272 -0.05 -18.34 -18.35
CA ILE A 272 -1.37 -18.88 -18.00
C ILE A 272 -1.24 -20.39 -17.82
N THR A 273 -1.57 -20.86 -16.63
CA THR A 273 -1.64 -22.29 -16.30
C THR A 273 -2.98 -22.61 -15.66
N ALA A 274 -3.30 -23.90 -15.57
CA ALA A 274 -4.41 -24.35 -14.75
C ALA A 274 -4.13 -25.74 -14.18
N ALA A 275 -4.67 -25.98 -12.99
CA ALA A 275 -4.68 -27.28 -12.34
C ALA A 275 -5.89 -28.09 -12.80
N PHE A 276 -5.65 -29.31 -13.28
CA PHE A 276 -6.66 -30.20 -13.83
C PHE A 276 -6.76 -31.48 -13.03
N LYS A 277 -8.00 -31.98 -12.90
CA LYS A 277 -8.27 -33.31 -12.37
C LYS A 277 -7.59 -34.39 -13.21
N ALA A 278 -6.81 -35.25 -12.58
CA ALA A 278 -6.06 -36.31 -13.27
C ALA A 278 -6.88 -37.56 -13.61
N VAL A 279 -8.08 -37.37 -14.17
CA VAL A 279 -8.98 -38.47 -14.57
C VAL A 279 -9.42 -38.24 -16.03
N PRO A 280 -9.05 -39.12 -16.98
CA PRO A 280 -9.39 -38.95 -18.39
C PRO A 280 -10.87 -38.63 -18.66
N ALA A 281 -11.78 -39.31 -17.96
CA ALA A 281 -13.22 -39.08 -18.12
C ALA A 281 -13.67 -37.65 -17.74
N ALA A 282 -12.98 -36.98 -16.80
CA ALA A 282 -13.28 -35.60 -16.44
C ALA A 282 -12.72 -34.57 -17.43
N LEU A 283 -11.81 -35.01 -18.30
CA LEU A 283 -11.07 -34.20 -19.25
C LEU A 283 -11.64 -34.23 -20.68
N GLU A 284 -12.59 -35.12 -20.95
CA GLU A 284 -13.18 -35.31 -22.29
C GLU A 284 -13.94 -34.09 -22.81
N GLY A 285 -14.51 -33.26 -21.91
CA GLY A 285 -15.31 -32.10 -22.30
C GLY A 285 -14.50 -30.88 -22.76
N PHE A 286 -13.18 -30.84 -22.47
CA PHE A 286 -12.35 -29.69 -22.82
C PHE A 286 -11.96 -29.64 -24.30
N ASP A 287 -11.96 -28.45 -24.87
CA ASP A 287 -11.36 -28.19 -26.19
C ASP A 287 -9.85 -27.94 -26.05
N TRP A 288 -9.08 -29.02 -26.11
CA TRP A 288 -7.62 -28.98 -25.96
C TRP A 288 -6.91 -28.16 -27.05
N ASP A 289 -7.50 -28.00 -28.23
CA ASP A 289 -6.94 -27.16 -29.29
C ASP A 289 -7.04 -25.67 -28.91
N ARG A 290 -8.18 -25.25 -28.34
CA ARG A 290 -8.34 -23.89 -27.79
C ARG A 290 -7.40 -23.66 -26.62
N LEU A 291 -7.37 -24.57 -25.66
CA LEU A 291 -6.51 -24.46 -24.48
C LEU A 291 -5.02 -24.40 -24.84
N THR A 292 -4.57 -25.20 -25.80
CA THR A 292 -3.16 -25.19 -26.27
C THR A 292 -2.75 -23.85 -26.88
N ARG A 293 -3.68 -23.06 -27.43
CA ARG A 293 -3.38 -21.72 -27.96
C ARG A 293 -3.35 -20.63 -26.89
N SER A 294 -4.17 -20.75 -25.85
CA SER A 294 -4.30 -19.72 -24.81
C SER A 294 -3.37 -19.95 -23.63
N MET A 295 -3.05 -21.20 -23.29
CA MET A 295 -2.30 -21.57 -22.08
C MET A 295 -0.86 -21.99 -22.37
N ASP A 296 0.01 -21.76 -21.40
CA ASP A 296 1.42 -22.15 -21.47
C ASP A 296 1.62 -23.59 -21.02
N TYR A 297 1.04 -23.97 -19.87
CA TYR A 297 1.16 -25.31 -19.29
C TYR A 297 -0.15 -25.84 -18.69
N PHE A 298 -0.26 -27.16 -18.67
CA PHE A 298 -1.35 -27.94 -18.07
C PHE A 298 -0.80 -28.68 -16.84
N ASN A 299 -1.24 -28.25 -15.66
CA ASN A 299 -0.78 -28.81 -14.39
C ASN A 299 -1.74 -29.91 -13.98
N MET A 300 -1.32 -31.17 -14.10
CA MET A 300 -2.17 -32.31 -13.84
C MET A 300 -1.99 -32.76 -12.39
N MET A 301 -3.06 -32.71 -11.60
CA MET A 301 -3.08 -33.13 -10.19
C MET A 301 -3.08 -34.65 -10.08
N THR A 302 -1.99 -35.31 -10.51
CA THR A 302 -1.81 -36.77 -10.46
C THR A 302 -1.45 -37.27 -9.06
N TYR A 303 -2.15 -36.74 -8.08
CA TYR A 303 -2.20 -37.13 -6.69
C TYR A 303 -3.68 -37.11 -6.26
N ASP A 304 -3.99 -37.54 -5.05
CA ASP A 304 -5.38 -37.69 -4.59
C ASP A 304 -6.18 -38.69 -5.42
N LEU A 305 -5.50 -39.71 -5.95
CA LEU A 305 -6.13 -40.75 -6.75
C LEU A 305 -6.83 -41.80 -5.86
N ASN A 306 -6.32 -42.03 -4.65
CA ASN A 306 -6.97 -42.80 -3.59
C ASN A 306 -6.81 -42.12 -2.22
N GLY A 307 -7.80 -42.29 -1.34
CA GLY A 307 -7.78 -41.65 -0.01
C GLY A 307 -8.93 -42.09 0.89
N GLY A 308 -9.30 -41.25 1.86
CA GLY A 308 -10.39 -41.55 2.81
C GLY A 308 -11.77 -41.75 2.14
N TRP A 309 -11.93 -41.34 0.88
CA TRP A 309 -13.11 -41.57 0.05
C TRP A 309 -13.13 -42.91 -0.69
N SER A 310 -12.01 -43.62 -0.82
CA SER A 310 -11.89 -44.94 -1.47
C SER A 310 -12.44 -46.09 -0.63
N ASP A 311 -13.05 -47.10 -1.26
CA ASP A 311 -13.60 -48.27 -0.58
C ASP A 311 -12.52 -49.29 -0.19
N VAL A 312 -11.40 -49.32 -0.90
CA VAL A 312 -10.20 -50.11 -0.58
C VAL A 312 -8.98 -49.22 -0.39
N THR A 313 -7.96 -49.71 0.32
CA THR A 313 -6.65 -49.05 0.40
C THR A 313 -6.00 -49.03 -0.98
N GLY A 314 -5.43 -47.90 -1.36
CA GLY A 314 -4.81 -47.69 -2.66
C GLY A 314 -3.76 -46.58 -2.59
N HIS A 315 -3.14 -46.27 -3.72
CA HIS A 315 -2.03 -45.34 -3.78
C HIS A 315 -2.48 -43.90 -4.05
N ASN A 316 -1.92 -42.93 -3.32
CA ASN A 316 -2.22 -41.51 -3.50
C ASN A 316 -1.83 -41.01 -4.90
N SER A 317 -0.64 -41.41 -5.37
CA SER A 317 -0.03 -40.93 -6.62
C SER A 317 0.75 -42.05 -7.34
N PRO A 318 0.11 -43.15 -7.76
CA PRO A 318 0.77 -44.26 -8.47
C PRO A 318 1.33 -43.83 -9.83
N LEU A 319 2.56 -44.24 -10.14
CA LEU A 319 3.19 -43.99 -11.44
C LEU A 319 2.57 -44.89 -12.53
N TYR A 320 2.44 -46.19 -12.23
CA TYR A 320 1.91 -47.20 -13.15
C TYR A 320 0.73 -47.98 -12.54
N PRO A 321 -0.09 -48.67 -13.38
CA PRO A 321 -1.17 -49.52 -12.90
C PRO A 321 -0.69 -50.65 -11.98
N TYR A 322 -1.55 -51.05 -11.04
CA TYR A 322 -1.28 -52.12 -10.09
C TYR A 322 -2.51 -53.01 -9.86
N PRO A 323 -2.34 -54.30 -9.51
CA PRO A 323 -3.45 -55.27 -9.50
C PRO A 323 -4.61 -54.93 -8.55
N GLU A 324 -4.31 -54.23 -7.45
CA GLU A 324 -5.26 -53.91 -6.38
C GLU A 324 -5.97 -52.55 -6.57
N GLU A 325 -5.84 -51.91 -7.74
CA GLU A 325 -6.47 -50.62 -8.01
C GLU A 325 -8.01 -50.68 -7.91
N GLU A 326 -8.60 -49.73 -7.18
CA GLU A 326 -10.06 -49.63 -7.04
C GLU A 326 -10.71 -49.22 -8.37
N PHE A 327 -10.10 -48.24 -9.03
CA PHE A 327 -10.52 -47.69 -10.29
C PHE A 327 -9.40 -47.85 -11.31
N VAL A 328 -9.70 -48.60 -12.38
CA VAL A 328 -8.73 -48.92 -13.42
C VAL A 328 -8.23 -47.65 -14.09
N GLY A 329 -6.90 -47.49 -14.15
CA GLY A 329 -6.26 -46.44 -14.95
C GLY A 329 -6.13 -45.07 -14.27
N LEU A 330 -6.27 -44.99 -12.94
CA LEU A 330 -5.96 -43.78 -12.18
C LEU A 330 -4.47 -43.71 -11.86
N THR A 331 -3.64 -43.50 -12.89
CA THR A 331 -2.17 -43.44 -12.77
C THR A 331 -1.58 -42.38 -13.68
N ILE A 332 -0.36 -41.94 -13.36
CA ILE A 332 0.40 -41.01 -14.21
C ILE A 332 0.54 -41.57 -15.63
N ASP A 333 0.87 -42.86 -15.76
CA ASP A 333 1.12 -43.49 -17.05
C ASP A 333 -0.10 -43.60 -17.96
N THR A 334 -1.25 -43.91 -17.35
CA THR A 334 -2.52 -43.99 -18.08
C THR A 334 -2.95 -42.60 -18.54
N LEU A 335 -2.81 -41.58 -17.70
CA LEU A 335 -3.14 -40.21 -18.06
C LEU A 335 -2.23 -39.69 -19.17
N ARG A 336 -0.92 -39.93 -19.08
CA ARG A 336 0.05 -39.59 -20.13
C ARG A 336 -0.35 -40.20 -21.48
N ASP A 337 -0.65 -41.50 -21.52
CA ASP A 337 -1.07 -42.16 -22.75
C ASP A 337 -2.34 -41.52 -23.35
N TRP A 338 -3.34 -41.24 -22.51
CA TRP A 338 -4.56 -40.58 -22.97
C TRP A 338 -4.28 -39.18 -23.52
N MET A 339 -3.52 -38.35 -22.81
CA MET A 339 -3.25 -36.97 -23.21
C MET A 339 -2.43 -36.90 -24.51
N ILE A 340 -1.35 -37.68 -24.60
CA ILE A 340 -0.40 -37.57 -25.71
C ILE A 340 -0.83 -38.46 -26.88
N ASN A 341 -0.99 -39.77 -26.65
CA ASN A 341 -1.20 -40.72 -27.75
C ASN A 341 -2.65 -40.71 -28.26
N GLN A 342 -3.62 -40.48 -27.38
CA GLN A 342 -5.04 -40.51 -27.76
C GLN A 342 -5.64 -39.14 -28.07
N ARG A 343 -5.11 -38.05 -27.48
CA ARG A 343 -5.61 -36.67 -27.69
C ARG A 343 -4.63 -35.75 -28.42
N GLY A 344 -3.36 -36.10 -28.53
CA GLY A 344 -2.37 -35.30 -29.25
C GLY A 344 -1.97 -34.01 -28.55
N ILE A 345 -2.15 -33.92 -27.22
CA ILE A 345 -1.76 -32.76 -26.43
C ILE A 345 -0.22 -32.68 -26.40
N PRO A 346 0.41 -31.51 -26.68
CA PRO A 346 1.86 -31.39 -26.70
C PRO A 346 2.49 -31.74 -25.34
N ALA A 347 3.43 -32.70 -25.34
CA ALA A 347 4.03 -33.25 -24.13
C ALA A 347 4.77 -32.17 -23.32
N GLU A 348 5.43 -31.23 -24.00
CA GLU A 348 6.18 -30.12 -23.42
C GLU A 348 5.31 -29.14 -22.64
N LYS A 349 3.98 -29.20 -22.80
CA LYS A 349 3.02 -28.39 -22.04
C LYS A 349 2.47 -29.11 -20.81
N ILE A 350 2.71 -30.41 -20.65
CA ILE A 350 2.10 -31.23 -19.59
C ILE A 350 3.06 -31.34 -18.41
N ASN A 351 2.59 -30.95 -17.22
CA ASN A 351 3.30 -31.15 -15.96
C ASN A 351 2.51 -32.12 -15.08
N PHE A 352 3.13 -33.20 -14.57
CA PHE A 352 2.48 -34.14 -13.64
C PHE A 352 2.80 -33.83 -12.18
N GLY A 353 1.91 -34.24 -11.27
CA GLY A 353 1.97 -33.95 -9.86
C GLY A 353 2.86 -34.89 -9.03
N ALA A 354 3.56 -34.28 -8.08
CA ALA A 354 4.23 -34.92 -6.94
C ALA A 354 3.56 -34.48 -5.63
N ALA A 355 3.20 -35.45 -4.79
CA ALA A 355 2.59 -35.22 -3.49
C ALA A 355 3.67 -35.21 -2.39
N PHE A 356 3.95 -34.06 -1.79
CA PHE A 356 4.87 -33.96 -0.64
C PHE A 356 4.15 -34.28 0.69
N TYR A 357 3.19 -35.20 0.63
CA TYR A 357 2.34 -35.65 1.72
C TYR A 357 1.86 -37.08 1.45
N GLY A 358 1.36 -37.74 2.49
CA GLY A 358 0.68 -39.03 2.36
C GLY A 358 -0.83 -38.95 2.55
N ARG A 359 -1.54 -40.04 2.28
CA ARG A 359 -2.96 -40.25 2.62
C ARG A 359 -3.12 -41.47 3.51
N GLY A 360 -3.55 -41.22 4.75
CA GLY A 360 -3.79 -42.21 5.78
C GLY A 360 -5.25 -42.64 5.84
N VAL A 361 -5.50 -43.94 5.89
CA VAL A 361 -6.82 -44.55 6.06
C VAL A 361 -6.78 -45.68 7.08
N GLN A 362 -7.95 -46.00 7.66
CA GLN A 362 -8.14 -47.19 8.49
C GLN A 362 -8.97 -48.24 7.75
N THR A 363 -8.67 -49.51 8.02
CA THR A 363 -9.31 -50.68 7.43
C THR A 363 -10.23 -51.39 8.40
N THR A 364 -11.16 -52.19 7.87
CA THR A 364 -11.97 -53.12 8.70
C THR A 364 -11.15 -54.33 9.16
N GLU A 365 -10.03 -54.58 8.51
CA GLU A 365 -9.07 -55.64 8.84
C GLU A 365 -8.23 -55.28 10.07
N GLY A 366 -7.84 -56.29 10.85
CA GLY A 366 -6.97 -56.10 12.03
C GLY A 366 -5.54 -55.67 11.68
N THR A 367 -5.07 -56.05 10.49
CA THR A 367 -3.82 -55.59 9.89
C THR A 367 -4.11 -55.18 8.46
N ALA A 368 -3.82 -53.93 8.11
CA ALA A 368 -4.03 -53.41 6.77
C ALA A 368 -3.04 -54.01 5.77
N TYR A 369 -3.44 -54.02 4.50
CA TYR A 369 -2.63 -54.37 3.34
C TYR A 369 -3.12 -53.53 2.15
N LEU A 370 -2.41 -53.51 1.03
CA LEU A 370 -2.86 -52.83 -0.20
C LEU A 370 -4.09 -53.56 -0.79
N GLY A 371 -5.16 -52.84 -1.14
CA GLY A 371 -6.44 -53.42 -1.55
C GLY A 371 -7.34 -53.89 -0.40
N ALA A 372 -7.00 -53.60 0.86
CA ALA A 372 -7.82 -53.96 2.01
C ALA A 372 -9.09 -53.11 2.09
N PRO A 373 -10.24 -53.68 2.50
CA PRO A 373 -11.48 -52.92 2.67
C PRO A 373 -11.33 -51.84 3.76
N THR A 374 -11.76 -50.62 3.43
CA THR A 374 -11.66 -49.47 4.33
C THR A 374 -12.83 -49.38 5.31
N ASP A 375 -12.58 -48.82 6.49
CA ASP A 375 -13.59 -48.65 7.54
C ASP A 375 -14.20 -47.24 7.52
N LYS A 376 -15.26 -47.09 6.73
CA LYS A 376 -16.00 -45.83 6.52
C LYS A 376 -16.79 -45.41 7.75
N ARG A 377 -16.63 -44.14 8.14
CA ARG A 377 -17.39 -43.51 9.22
C ARG A 377 -17.60 -42.04 8.96
N MET A 378 -18.61 -41.45 9.60
CA MET A 378 -18.75 -39.99 9.58
C MET A 378 -17.60 -39.33 10.33
N VAL A 379 -16.86 -38.47 9.62
CA VAL A 379 -15.78 -37.62 10.15
C VAL A 379 -16.13 -36.18 9.83
N ASN A 380 -15.88 -35.26 10.77
CA ASN A 380 -16.12 -33.84 10.56
C ASN A 380 -14.80 -33.14 10.27
N PHE A 381 -14.55 -32.83 9.00
CA PHE A 381 -13.38 -32.10 8.54
C PHE A 381 -13.54 -30.58 8.73
N GLU A 382 -12.44 -29.85 8.89
CA GLU A 382 -12.47 -28.38 8.97
C GLU A 382 -12.95 -27.75 7.66
N VAL A 383 -12.58 -28.34 6.52
CA VAL A 383 -12.89 -27.81 5.18
C VAL A 383 -14.20 -28.39 4.63
N ASP A 384 -14.31 -29.72 4.58
CA ASP A 384 -15.45 -30.42 3.98
C ASP A 384 -16.66 -30.61 4.90
N GLY A 385 -16.50 -30.32 6.20
CA GLY A 385 -17.53 -30.62 7.20
C GLY A 385 -17.77 -32.13 7.36
N PRO A 386 -19.00 -32.54 7.75
CA PRO A 386 -19.33 -33.95 7.98
C PRO A 386 -19.32 -34.77 6.68
N THR A 387 -18.34 -35.68 6.54
CA THR A 387 -18.16 -36.54 5.38
C THR A 387 -17.99 -38.00 5.79
N ASN A 388 -18.58 -38.92 5.03
CA ASN A 388 -18.34 -40.36 5.22
C ASN A 388 -16.95 -40.73 4.68
N SER A 389 -16.02 -41.06 5.58
CA SER A 389 -14.61 -41.24 5.25
C SER A 389 -13.97 -42.36 6.07
N SER A 390 -12.99 -43.03 5.49
CA SER A 390 -12.13 -44.01 6.16
C SER A 390 -10.84 -43.41 6.68
N VAL A 391 -10.67 -42.08 6.58
CA VAL A 391 -9.47 -41.35 6.97
C VAL A 391 -8.87 -41.78 8.32
N ASP A 392 -7.56 -41.84 8.43
CA ASP A 392 -6.86 -42.11 9.68
C ASP A 392 -6.66 -40.83 10.50
N ILE A 393 -7.66 -40.49 11.31
CA ILE A 393 -7.60 -39.45 12.33
C ILE A 393 -7.04 -39.94 13.67
N THR A 394 -6.54 -41.18 13.76
CA THR A 394 -5.89 -41.67 14.98
C THR A 394 -4.41 -41.32 14.98
N ASN A 395 -3.72 -41.58 13.87
CA ASN A 395 -2.30 -41.26 13.76
C ASN A 395 -2.06 -39.86 13.16
N TRP A 396 -3.01 -39.33 12.38
CA TRP A 396 -2.81 -38.10 11.59
C TRP A 396 -3.87 -37.03 11.85
N ALA A 397 -4.35 -36.91 13.09
CA ALA A 397 -5.42 -35.97 13.46
C ALA A 397 -5.12 -34.52 13.08
N ASN A 398 -3.90 -34.03 13.36
CA ASN A 398 -3.47 -32.66 13.04
C ASN A 398 -3.38 -32.36 11.54
N PHE A 399 -3.44 -33.40 10.70
CA PHE A 399 -3.36 -33.30 9.25
C PHE A 399 -4.64 -33.76 8.56
N GLU A 400 -5.68 -34.10 9.34
CA GLU A 400 -6.91 -34.73 8.84
C GLU A 400 -6.62 -35.89 7.87
N GLY A 401 -5.63 -36.73 8.22
CA GLY A 401 -5.23 -37.88 7.40
C GLY A 401 -4.21 -37.61 6.29
N GLN A 402 -3.67 -36.39 6.20
CA GLN A 402 -2.80 -35.96 5.09
C GLN A 402 -1.41 -35.51 5.58
N PRO A 403 -0.63 -36.35 6.27
CA PRO A 403 0.62 -35.91 6.88
C PRO A 403 1.64 -35.50 5.82
N SER A 404 2.28 -34.34 6.04
CA SER A 404 3.43 -33.88 5.25
C SER A 404 4.59 -34.87 5.35
N TYR A 405 5.39 -34.99 4.28
CA TYR A 405 6.56 -35.88 4.24
C TYR A 405 7.53 -35.60 5.41
N ASN A 406 7.83 -34.33 5.70
CA ASN A 406 8.71 -33.92 6.80
C ASN A 406 8.17 -34.26 8.21
N TYR A 407 6.92 -34.68 8.34
CA TYR A 407 6.34 -35.16 9.59
C TYR A 407 6.25 -36.68 9.65
N LEU A 408 5.80 -37.31 8.56
CA LEU A 408 5.58 -38.77 8.52
C LEU A 408 6.90 -39.55 8.66
N THR A 409 8.00 -39.04 8.10
CA THR A 409 9.31 -39.70 8.14
C THR A 409 9.92 -39.77 9.53
N LYS A 410 9.43 -38.95 10.47
CA LYS A 410 9.87 -38.93 11.87
C LYS A 410 9.14 -39.98 12.73
N GLN A 411 8.13 -40.67 12.18
CA GLN A 411 7.36 -41.68 12.89
C GLN A 411 8.01 -43.06 12.78
N SER A 412 8.08 -43.81 13.89
CA SER A 412 8.84 -45.07 13.96
C SER A 412 7.99 -46.34 14.09
N ASN A 413 6.67 -46.21 14.24
CA ASN A 413 5.72 -47.31 14.45
C ASN A 413 5.06 -47.83 13.17
N TRP A 414 5.60 -47.47 12.00
CA TRP A 414 5.08 -47.85 10.69
C TRP A 414 6.00 -48.86 10.01
N GLN A 415 5.43 -49.91 9.45
CA GLN A 415 6.14 -50.86 8.61
C GLN A 415 6.04 -50.38 7.16
N HIS A 416 7.17 -50.05 6.56
CA HIS A 416 7.25 -49.54 5.18
C HIS A 416 7.40 -50.67 4.16
N PHE A 417 6.74 -50.50 3.03
CA PHE A 417 6.72 -51.40 1.89
C PHE A 417 6.88 -50.61 0.60
N TRP A 418 7.33 -51.29 -0.45
CA TRP A 418 7.44 -50.75 -1.79
C TRP A 418 6.56 -51.57 -2.73
N ASP A 419 5.71 -50.89 -3.52
CA ASP A 419 4.95 -51.54 -4.58
C ASP A 419 5.75 -51.47 -5.89
N GLU A 420 6.25 -52.63 -6.34
CA GLU A 420 7.03 -52.75 -7.57
C GLU A 420 6.23 -52.47 -8.85
N ASN A 421 4.90 -52.62 -8.82
CA ASN A 421 4.05 -52.31 -9.97
C ASN A 421 3.81 -50.80 -10.02
N ALA A 422 3.29 -50.22 -8.93
CA ALA A 422 2.90 -48.81 -8.89
C ALA A 422 4.11 -47.85 -8.78
N ARG A 423 5.28 -48.36 -8.39
CA ARG A 423 6.53 -47.62 -8.17
C ARG A 423 6.41 -46.52 -7.12
N VAL A 424 5.72 -46.83 -6.03
CA VAL A 424 5.50 -45.94 -4.88
C VAL A 424 5.54 -46.70 -3.57
N PRO A 425 5.91 -46.05 -2.46
CA PRO A 425 5.89 -46.66 -1.15
C PRO A 425 4.49 -46.62 -0.51
N TYR A 426 4.29 -47.52 0.45
CA TYR A 426 3.19 -47.44 1.40
C TYR A 426 3.66 -47.96 2.77
N ALA A 427 2.90 -47.66 3.82
CA ALA A 427 3.21 -48.13 5.15
C ALA A 427 1.97 -48.63 5.89
N VAL A 428 2.16 -49.59 6.80
CA VAL A 428 1.12 -50.20 7.62
C VAL A 428 1.46 -50.11 9.10
N ASN A 429 0.45 -49.81 9.92
CA ASN A 429 0.53 -49.87 11.37
C ASN A 429 -0.79 -50.47 11.92
N GLY A 430 -0.79 -51.78 12.20
CA GLY A 430 -2.03 -52.48 12.54
C GLY A 430 -3.08 -52.28 11.45
N LYS A 431 -4.29 -51.82 11.82
CA LYS A 431 -5.39 -51.54 10.88
C LYS A 431 -5.25 -50.25 10.07
N TYR A 432 -4.12 -49.53 10.18
CA TYR A 432 -3.90 -48.26 9.50
C TYR A 432 -2.98 -48.46 8.29
N PHE A 433 -3.31 -47.79 7.18
CA PHE A 433 -2.59 -47.79 5.92
C PHE A 433 -2.26 -46.36 5.53
N LEU A 434 -1.03 -46.12 5.08
CA LEU A 434 -0.54 -44.83 4.60
C LEU A 434 0.08 -45.01 3.21
N SER A 435 -0.49 -44.40 2.17
CA SER A 435 0.21 -44.21 0.90
C SER A 435 0.90 -42.85 0.90
N TYR A 436 2.10 -42.76 0.36
CA TYR A 436 2.88 -41.52 0.32
C TYR A 436 3.93 -41.58 -0.81
N ASP A 437 4.65 -40.49 -1.02
CA ASP A 437 5.84 -40.41 -1.87
C ASP A 437 7.10 -40.22 -1.01
N ASP A 438 8.21 -40.76 -1.48
CA ASP A 438 9.53 -40.72 -0.86
C ASP A 438 10.62 -40.37 -1.90
N PRO A 439 11.90 -40.22 -1.50
CA PRO A 439 12.96 -39.85 -2.43
C PRO A 439 13.08 -40.81 -3.62
N GLN A 440 12.84 -42.11 -3.41
CA GLN A 440 12.92 -43.09 -4.49
C GLN A 440 11.79 -42.86 -5.52
N SER A 441 10.54 -42.83 -5.08
CA SER A 441 9.38 -42.63 -5.96
C SER A 441 9.39 -41.27 -6.66
N ILE A 442 9.82 -40.20 -5.98
CA ILE A 442 9.96 -38.87 -6.59
C ILE A 442 11.05 -38.87 -7.67
N ARG A 443 12.20 -39.51 -7.41
CA ARG A 443 13.25 -39.67 -8.41
C ARG A 443 12.72 -40.41 -9.64
N GLU A 444 12.01 -41.52 -9.45
CA GLU A 444 11.47 -42.31 -10.56
C GLU A 444 10.40 -41.55 -11.35
N LYS A 445 9.58 -40.72 -10.69
CA LYS A 445 8.65 -39.79 -11.36
C LYS A 445 9.39 -38.73 -12.17
N ALA A 446 10.46 -38.16 -11.64
CA ALA A 446 11.28 -37.19 -12.38
C ALA A 446 11.98 -37.85 -13.58
N GLU A 447 12.50 -39.06 -13.43
CA GLU A 447 13.10 -39.84 -14.54
C GLU A 447 12.04 -40.12 -15.62
N TYR A 448 10.83 -40.48 -15.20
CA TYR A 448 9.68 -40.64 -16.09
C TYR A 448 9.33 -39.37 -16.87
N ILE A 449 9.35 -38.19 -16.23
CA ILE A 449 9.15 -36.89 -16.92
C ILE A 449 10.18 -36.68 -18.02
N VAL A 450 11.46 -36.97 -17.74
CA VAL A 450 12.55 -36.83 -18.71
C VAL A 450 12.40 -37.83 -19.86
N ASP A 451 12.18 -39.11 -19.53
CA ASP A 451 12.11 -40.20 -20.51
C ASP A 451 10.92 -40.08 -21.48
N ASN A 452 9.85 -39.38 -21.07
CA ASN A 452 8.66 -39.16 -21.89
C ASN A 452 8.58 -37.73 -22.47
N ASP A 453 9.65 -36.94 -22.36
CA ASP A 453 9.75 -35.55 -22.83
C ASP A 453 8.59 -34.64 -22.39
N LEU A 454 8.15 -34.82 -21.15
CA LEU A 454 7.08 -34.03 -20.55
C LEU A 454 7.59 -32.64 -20.13
N GLY A 455 6.69 -31.68 -20.01
CA GLY A 455 7.00 -30.29 -19.65
C GLY A 455 7.69 -30.16 -18.29
N GLY A 456 7.27 -30.96 -17.31
CA GLY A 456 7.82 -30.89 -15.96
C GLY A 456 6.96 -31.52 -14.88
N ILE A 457 7.09 -30.99 -13.67
CA ILE A 457 6.43 -31.49 -12.46
C ILE A 457 5.78 -30.37 -11.67
N ILE A 458 4.60 -30.64 -11.10
CA ILE A 458 3.95 -29.77 -10.12
C ILE A 458 4.03 -30.38 -8.72
N VAL A 459 4.22 -29.57 -7.70
CA VAL A 459 4.42 -30.01 -6.32
C VAL A 459 3.34 -29.43 -5.42
N TRP A 460 2.54 -30.32 -4.80
CA TRP A 460 1.67 -29.97 -3.68
C TRP A 460 2.23 -30.60 -2.39
N GLN A 461 2.74 -29.83 -1.43
CA GLN A 461 3.07 -28.41 -1.49
C GLN A 461 4.52 -28.20 -1.03
N VAL A 462 5.14 -27.06 -1.36
CA VAL A 462 6.60 -26.86 -1.29
C VAL A 462 7.21 -27.05 0.10
N HIS A 463 6.45 -26.79 1.17
CA HIS A 463 6.90 -26.96 2.55
C HIS A 463 6.65 -28.37 3.09
N GLY A 464 6.05 -29.26 2.30
CA GLY A 464 5.69 -30.62 2.72
C GLY A 464 6.92 -31.49 3.06
N ASP A 465 8.10 -31.16 2.53
CA ASP A 465 9.33 -31.92 2.74
C ASP A 465 10.46 -31.11 3.38
N ILE A 466 10.25 -29.83 3.72
CA ILE A 466 11.34 -28.99 4.22
C ILE A 466 11.84 -29.43 5.60
N GLU A 467 13.15 -29.34 5.78
CA GLU A 467 13.86 -29.57 7.04
C GLU A 467 14.88 -28.46 7.28
N CYS A 468 14.77 -27.77 8.42
CA CYS A 468 15.81 -26.83 8.84
C CYS A 468 16.88 -27.56 9.67
N LYS A 469 18.10 -27.63 9.13
CA LYS A 469 19.27 -28.23 9.79
C LYS A 469 20.12 -27.19 10.54
N GLY A 470 19.88 -25.91 10.26
CA GLY A 470 20.63 -24.78 10.79
C GLY A 470 19.91 -24.01 11.91
N SER A 471 20.21 -22.70 12.00
CA SER A 471 19.55 -21.77 12.92
C SER A 471 18.57 -20.86 12.17
N PHE A 472 17.71 -20.16 12.92
CA PHE A 472 16.74 -19.22 12.34
C PHE A 472 17.16 -17.77 12.53
N THR A 473 17.21 -17.02 11.43
CA THR A 473 17.16 -15.55 11.46
C THR A 473 15.70 -15.11 11.50
N SER A 474 15.38 -14.14 12.36
CA SER A 474 14.02 -13.62 12.54
C SER A 474 13.87 -12.25 11.90
N PHE A 475 12.85 -12.08 11.08
CA PHE A 475 12.47 -10.80 10.49
C PHE A 475 11.09 -10.41 11.03
N GLY A 476 11.08 -9.36 11.85
CA GLY A 476 9.93 -9.02 12.68
C GLY A 476 9.45 -10.18 13.57
N SER A 477 8.15 -10.18 13.86
CA SER A 477 7.50 -11.22 14.67
C SER A 477 7.04 -12.46 13.87
N LYS A 478 7.02 -12.36 12.54
CA LYS A 478 6.42 -13.37 11.66
C LYS A 478 7.46 -14.22 10.94
N LEU A 479 8.27 -13.62 10.06
CA LEU A 479 9.10 -14.36 9.13
C LEU A 479 10.33 -14.97 9.83
N LYS A 480 10.60 -16.24 9.54
CA LYS A 480 11.81 -16.96 9.99
C LYS A 480 12.52 -17.55 8.78
N GLN A 481 13.82 -17.33 8.66
CA GLN A 481 14.66 -17.92 7.61
C GLN A 481 15.64 -18.91 8.21
N CYS A 482 15.69 -20.12 7.69
CA CYS A 482 16.64 -21.15 8.06
C CYS A 482 17.99 -20.91 7.38
N SER A 483 19.09 -21.08 8.11
CA SER A 483 20.44 -20.95 7.56
C SER A 483 20.92 -22.16 6.74
N GLU A 484 20.27 -23.32 6.90
CA GLU A 484 20.60 -24.57 6.21
C GLU A 484 19.31 -25.34 5.96
N LEU A 485 18.63 -25.02 4.85
CA LEU A 485 17.41 -25.67 4.41
C LEU A 485 17.74 -26.95 3.63
N SER A 486 16.93 -27.99 3.81
CA SER A 486 16.94 -29.18 2.97
C SER A 486 15.50 -29.52 2.59
N SER A 487 15.30 -30.03 1.38
CA SER A 487 14.01 -30.40 0.80
C SER A 487 14.19 -31.73 0.07
N PRO A 488 14.23 -32.87 0.80
CA PRO A 488 14.76 -34.12 0.28
C PRO A 488 14.00 -34.68 -0.93
N LEU A 489 12.73 -34.34 -1.11
CA LEU A 489 11.96 -34.75 -2.28
C LEU A 489 12.24 -33.80 -3.46
N ALA A 490 12.24 -32.48 -3.23
CA ALA A 490 12.57 -31.52 -4.28
C ALA A 490 14.01 -31.69 -4.80
N GLU A 491 14.96 -31.99 -3.90
CA GLU A 491 16.36 -32.29 -4.24
C GLU A 491 16.47 -33.50 -5.19
N GLN A 492 15.57 -34.48 -5.12
CA GLN A 492 15.57 -35.59 -6.10
C GLN A 492 15.09 -35.16 -7.48
N ILE A 493 14.11 -34.24 -7.54
CA ILE A 493 13.64 -33.65 -8.79
C ILE A 493 14.80 -32.90 -9.47
N ASP A 494 15.47 -32.01 -8.74
CA ASP A 494 16.61 -31.26 -9.26
C ASP A 494 17.75 -32.19 -9.70
N GLN A 495 18.10 -33.19 -8.89
CA GLN A 495 19.14 -34.16 -9.26
C GLN A 495 18.87 -34.85 -10.60
N VAL A 496 17.62 -35.15 -10.93
CA VAL A 496 17.27 -35.78 -12.20
C VAL A 496 17.22 -34.75 -13.33
N PHE A 497 16.61 -33.59 -13.12
CA PHE A 497 16.48 -32.58 -14.17
C PHE A 497 17.81 -31.91 -14.51
N SER A 498 18.77 -31.89 -13.57
CA SER A 498 20.11 -31.32 -13.75
C SER A 498 21.16 -32.37 -14.18
N GLN A 499 20.84 -33.66 -14.28
CA GLN A 499 21.82 -34.76 -14.53
C GLN A 499 22.65 -34.64 -15.82
N ASN A 500 22.13 -33.94 -16.84
CA ASN A 500 22.85 -33.68 -18.10
C ASN A 500 23.18 -32.19 -18.30
N VAL A 501 23.08 -31.41 -17.24
CA VAL A 501 23.45 -30.00 -17.20
C VAL A 501 24.82 -29.91 -16.52
N THR A 502 25.80 -29.32 -17.18
CA THR A 502 27.06 -28.98 -16.51
C THR A 502 26.73 -28.04 -15.34
N PRO A 503 27.00 -28.41 -14.07
CA PRO A 503 26.61 -27.58 -12.94
C PRO A 503 27.26 -26.20 -13.07
N ASN A 504 26.42 -25.17 -13.06
CA ASN A 504 26.89 -23.80 -13.12
C ASN A 504 27.44 -23.37 -11.76
N THR A 505 28.62 -22.77 -11.75
CA THR A 505 29.25 -22.12 -10.60
C THR A 505 28.78 -20.68 -10.58
N ALA A 506 28.29 -20.19 -9.44
CA ALA A 506 27.93 -18.77 -9.35
C ALA A 506 29.15 -17.89 -9.68
N PRO A 507 28.94 -16.74 -10.34
CA PRO A 507 30.02 -15.77 -10.51
C PRO A 507 30.50 -15.31 -9.14
N VAL A 508 31.76 -14.93 -9.01
CA VAL A 508 32.31 -14.37 -7.77
C VAL A 508 32.48 -12.88 -7.96
N LEU A 509 31.72 -12.09 -7.22
CA LEU A 509 31.71 -10.64 -7.24
C LEU A 509 32.79 -10.08 -6.31
N SER A 510 33.48 -9.04 -6.78
CA SER A 510 34.46 -8.29 -6.01
C SER A 510 34.09 -6.81 -6.04
N VAL A 511 33.78 -6.28 -4.85
CA VAL A 511 33.43 -4.88 -4.64
C VAL A 511 34.48 -4.16 -3.75
N PRO A 512 34.57 -2.82 -3.82
CA PRO A 512 35.37 -2.03 -2.87
C PRO A 512 34.85 -2.16 -1.44
N SER A 513 35.74 -2.15 -0.45
CA SER A 513 35.40 -2.39 0.97
C SER A 513 34.71 -1.22 1.68
N ALA A 514 35.04 0.02 1.34
CA ALA A 514 34.34 1.22 1.80
C ALA A 514 34.72 2.41 0.91
N LEU A 515 33.75 3.29 0.62
CA LEU A 515 33.96 4.49 -0.17
C LEU A 515 33.46 5.72 0.59
N ASN A 516 34.02 6.89 0.25
CA ASN A 516 33.61 8.17 0.83
C ASN A 516 33.29 9.15 -0.31
N THR A 517 32.30 10.01 -0.11
CA THR A 517 31.99 11.14 -0.98
C THR A 517 31.45 12.31 -0.15
N SER A 518 31.25 13.47 -0.77
CA SER A 518 30.62 14.63 -0.11
C SER A 518 29.17 14.78 -0.54
N SER A 519 28.38 15.45 0.29
CA SER A 519 26.99 15.84 -0.01
C SER A 519 26.83 16.38 -1.44
N GLY A 520 25.84 15.85 -2.17
CA GLY A 520 25.52 16.28 -3.53
C GLY A 520 26.52 15.89 -4.63
N GLN A 521 27.62 15.19 -4.30
CA GLN A 521 28.62 14.78 -5.28
C GLN A 521 28.32 13.41 -5.91
N ALA A 522 28.54 13.29 -7.21
CA ALA A 522 28.54 12.01 -7.90
C ALA A 522 29.83 11.24 -7.56
N LEU A 523 29.68 9.94 -7.29
CA LEU A 523 30.76 8.99 -7.08
C LEU A 523 30.67 7.89 -8.13
N SER A 524 31.78 7.56 -8.77
CA SER A 524 31.85 6.40 -9.65
C SER A 524 32.94 5.44 -9.20
N PHE A 525 32.63 4.15 -9.16
CA PHE A 525 33.57 3.09 -8.79
C PHE A 525 33.39 1.88 -9.68
N SER A 526 34.44 1.05 -9.79
CA SER A 526 34.41 -0.18 -10.58
C SER A 526 34.23 -1.38 -9.68
N VAL A 527 33.42 -2.32 -10.14
CA VAL A 527 33.27 -3.67 -9.59
C VAL A 527 33.73 -4.68 -10.63
N SER A 528 34.21 -5.83 -10.20
CA SER A 528 34.61 -6.91 -11.10
C SER A 528 34.08 -8.24 -10.64
N ALA A 529 33.88 -9.16 -11.56
CA ALA A 529 33.49 -10.51 -11.23
C ALA A 529 34.24 -11.53 -12.08
N THR A 530 34.36 -12.75 -11.57
CA THR A 530 34.91 -13.88 -12.31
C THR A 530 33.90 -15.00 -12.33
N ASP A 531 33.83 -15.69 -13.46
CA ASP A 531 33.01 -16.89 -13.61
C ASP A 531 33.89 -18.09 -13.88
N ALA A 532 33.68 -19.19 -13.16
CA ALA A 532 34.49 -20.39 -13.30
C ALA A 532 34.17 -21.16 -14.59
N ASP A 533 32.93 -21.02 -15.09
CA ASP A 533 32.43 -21.68 -16.29
C ASP A 533 32.68 -20.86 -17.56
N GLY A 534 33.08 -19.60 -17.40
CA GLY A 534 33.39 -18.66 -18.48
C GLY A 534 32.15 -18.04 -19.11
N ASP A 535 31.02 -18.09 -18.43
CA ASP A 535 29.75 -17.55 -18.88
C ASP A 535 29.76 -16.01 -18.95
N ALA A 536 28.79 -15.46 -19.68
CA ALA A 536 28.71 -14.03 -19.89
C ALA A 536 28.06 -13.33 -18.69
N LEU A 537 28.73 -12.33 -18.11
CA LEU A 537 28.25 -11.69 -16.88
C LEU A 537 27.50 -10.39 -17.15
N THR A 538 26.40 -10.23 -16.43
CA THR A 538 25.59 -9.03 -16.38
C THR A 538 25.57 -8.48 -14.96
N PHE A 539 25.72 -7.17 -14.81
CA PHE A 539 25.72 -6.49 -13.52
C PHE A 539 24.46 -5.65 -13.35
N SER A 540 23.93 -5.60 -12.14
CA SER A 540 22.88 -4.69 -11.71
C SER A 540 23.23 -4.07 -10.36
N ALA A 541 22.63 -2.91 -10.07
CA ALA A 541 22.86 -2.18 -8.82
C ALA A 541 21.52 -1.65 -8.28
N GLN A 542 21.36 -1.72 -6.95
CA GLN A 542 20.26 -1.09 -6.23
C GLN A 542 20.79 0.12 -5.44
N GLY A 543 20.12 1.27 -5.60
CA GLY A 543 20.56 2.54 -5.01
C GLY A 543 21.62 3.30 -5.82
N ALA A 544 22.03 2.76 -6.98
CA ALA A 544 22.98 3.37 -7.91
C ALA A 544 22.70 2.90 -9.36
N ASP A 545 23.33 3.55 -10.34
CA ASP A 545 23.19 3.22 -11.75
C ASP A 545 24.43 2.48 -12.29
N ILE A 546 24.24 1.48 -13.16
CA ILE A 546 25.33 0.91 -13.97
C ILE A 546 25.49 1.76 -15.23
N ILE A 547 26.61 2.48 -15.34
CA ILE A 547 26.86 3.41 -16.46
C ILE A 547 27.72 2.80 -17.56
N GLU A 548 28.56 1.81 -17.23
CA GLU A 548 29.36 1.05 -18.18
C GLU A 548 29.47 -0.40 -17.72
N GLN A 549 29.41 -1.36 -18.66
CA GLN A 549 29.63 -2.76 -18.35
C GLN A 549 30.40 -3.49 -19.45
N ALA A 550 31.20 -4.45 -19.02
CA ALA A 550 31.88 -5.45 -19.81
C ALA A 550 31.72 -6.82 -19.13
N ASN A 551 32.08 -7.90 -19.81
CA ASN A 551 31.81 -9.28 -19.37
C ASN A 551 32.36 -9.67 -17.99
N ASN A 552 33.25 -8.89 -17.39
CA ASN A 552 33.83 -9.18 -16.07
C ASN A 552 33.97 -7.94 -15.19
N ARG A 553 33.35 -6.82 -15.58
CA ARG A 553 33.49 -5.54 -14.88
C ARG A 553 32.31 -4.62 -15.17
N ALA A 554 31.89 -3.87 -14.17
CA ALA A 554 30.97 -2.75 -14.35
C ALA A 554 31.49 -1.49 -13.65
N THR A 555 31.05 -0.34 -14.14
CA THR A 555 31.21 0.95 -13.47
C THR A 555 29.85 1.38 -12.93
N VAL A 556 29.81 1.50 -11.60
CA VAL A 556 28.66 1.94 -10.83
C VAL A 556 28.79 3.45 -10.62
N SER A 557 27.70 4.18 -10.83
CA SER A 557 27.57 5.60 -10.58
C SER A 557 26.52 5.84 -9.50
N PHE A 558 26.94 6.45 -8.40
CA PHE A 558 26.09 6.82 -7.28
C PHE A 558 26.04 8.34 -7.17
N GLN A 559 24.84 8.91 -7.13
CA GLN A 559 24.65 10.33 -6.85
C GLN A 559 24.38 10.52 -5.35
N ALA A 560 25.30 11.13 -4.62
CA ALA A 560 25.09 11.40 -3.21
C ALA A 560 23.94 12.40 -3.02
N PRO A 561 23.02 12.15 -2.08
CA PRO A 561 22.00 13.12 -1.70
C PRO A 561 22.65 14.36 -1.07
N ASP A 562 21.92 15.48 -1.13
CA ASP A 562 22.28 16.66 -0.36
C ASP A 562 21.94 16.44 1.12
N THR A 563 22.94 16.58 2.00
CA THR A 563 22.80 16.39 3.44
C THR A 563 23.69 17.35 4.22
N ALA A 564 23.14 17.91 5.29
CA ALA A 564 23.88 18.78 6.21
C ALA A 564 24.72 17.97 7.23
N LYS A 565 24.39 16.69 7.45
CA LYS A 565 25.06 15.80 8.41
C LYS A 565 25.71 14.62 7.69
N ASP A 566 26.74 14.06 8.31
CA ASP A 566 27.36 12.83 7.85
C ASP A 566 26.36 11.68 7.91
N ILE A 567 26.23 10.94 6.81
CA ILE A 567 25.37 9.76 6.70
C ILE A 567 26.11 8.63 5.99
N VAL A 568 25.62 7.40 6.12
CA VAL A 568 26.13 6.24 5.38
C VAL A 568 25.01 5.68 4.51
N LYS A 569 25.33 5.34 3.26
CA LYS A 569 24.43 4.67 2.32
C LYS A 569 25.03 3.32 1.91
N GLN A 570 24.17 2.33 1.73
CA GLN A 570 24.55 1.01 1.25
C GLN A 570 24.06 0.83 -0.18
N ILE A 571 24.97 0.42 -1.06
CA ILE A 571 24.66 0.08 -2.45
C ILE A 571 24.82 -1.43 -2.61
N THR A 572 23.76 -2.10 -3.03
CA THR A 572 23.79 -3.54 -3.30
C THR A 572 24.11 -3.76 -4.78
N ILE A 573 25.15 -4.54 -5.05
CA ILE A 573 25.58 -4.90 -6.39
C ILE A 573 25.31 -6.39 -6.59
N THR A 574 24.71 -6.73 -7.72
CA THR A 574 24.47 -8.11 -8.13
C THR A 574 25.19 -8.36 -9.45
N VAL A 575 25.85 -9.51 -9.56
CA VAL A 575 26.35 -10.03 -10.84
C VAL A 575 25.72 -11.39 -11.09
N THR A 576 25.35 -11.64 -12.33
CA THR A 576 24.75 -12.92 -12.77
C THR A 576 25.30 -13.35 -14.12
N ASP A 577 25.46 -14.65 -14.28
CA ASP A 577 25.78 -15.32 -15.54
C ASP A 577 24.50 -15.75 -16.32
N GLY A 578 23.32 -15.38 -15.81
CA GLY A 578 22.02 -15.80 -16.34
C GLY A 578 21.49 -17.12 -15.77
N LYS A 579 22.25 -17.82 -14.92
CA LYS A 579 21.87 -19.07 -14.22
C LYS A 579 22.08 -19.01 -12.71
N LYS A 580 23.08 -18.30 -12.22
CA LYS A 580 23.34 -18.01 -10.81
C LYS A 580 23.80 -16.57 -10.64
N SER A 581 23.84 -16.10 -9.40
CA SER A 581 24.24 -14.74 -9.08
C SER A 581 25.03 -14.69 -7.79
N ASP A 582 25.82 -13.62 -7.65
CA ASP A 582 26.48 -13.24 -6.41
C ASP A 582 26.18 -11.78 -6.10
N VAL A 583 26.05 -11.48 -4.81
CA VAL A 583 25.53 -10.21 -4.29
C VAL A 583 26.42 -9.69 -3.19
N GLU A 584 26.86 -8.45 -3.32
CA GLU A 584 27.74 -7.79 -2.37
C GLU A 584 27.27 -6.35 -2.11
N THR A 585 27.53 -5.86 -0.91
CA THR A 585 27.14 -4.49 -0.49
C THR A 585 28.36 -3.59 -0.34
N VAL A 586 28.28 -2.38 -0.86
CA VAL A 586 29.30 -1.32 -0.70
C VAL A 586 28.76 -0.23 0.21
N GLU A 587 29.46 0.05 1.30
CA GLU A 587 29.16 1.20 2.16
C GLU A 587 29.81 2.48 1.62
N ILE A 588 29.00 3.53 1.50
CA ILE A 588 29.41 4.87 1.08
C ILE A 588 29.13 5.84 2.23
N ALA A 589 30.18 6.35 2.87
CA ALA A 589 30.05 7.45 3.82
C ALA A 589 29.97 8.78 3.05
N ILE A 590 28.98 9.60 3.38
CA ILE A 590 28.72 10.89 2.76
C ILE A 590 28.99 11.96 3.80
N GLU A 591 29.99 12.79 3.58
CA GLU A 591 30.31 13.95 4.42
C GLU A 591 29.27 15.05 4.19
N GLY A 592 28.59 15.46 5.25
CA GLY A 592 27.59 16.52 5.19
C GLY A 592 28.20 17.89 4.92
N THR A 593 27.41 18.85 4.43
CA THR A 593 27.91 20.22 4.18
C THR A 593 28.34 20.96 5.45
N GLY A 594 28.00 20.45 6.63
CA GLY A 594 28.29 21.10 7.91
C GLY A 594 27.51 22.39 8.14
N GLU A 595 26.54 22.71 7.27
CA GLU A 595 25.68 23.88 7.43
C GLU A 595 24.71 23.67 8.59
N VAL A 596 24.75 24.60 9.55
CA VAL A 596 23.72 24.69 10.59
C VAL A 596 22.45 25.16 9.90
N ILE A 597 21.43 24.31 9.84
CA ILE A 597 20.13 24.68 9.29
C ILE A 597 19.55 25.77 10.18
N ASN A 598 19.39 26.97 9.64
CA ASN A 598 18.75 28.11 10.29
C ASN A 598 17.33 27.73 10.73
N GLN A 599 17.03 27.88 12.01
CA GLN A 599 15.72 27.64 12.60
C GLN A 599 14.97 28.96 12.71
N ALA A 600 13.82 29.06 12.05
CA ALA A 600 13.02 30.27 12.04
C ALA A 600 12.75 30.79 13.47
N PRO A 601 12.75 32.12 13.67
CA PRO A 601 12.53 32.71 14.98
C PRO A 601 11.10 32.46 15.44
N VAL A 602 10.89 32.19 16.73
CA VAL A 602 9.57 31.95 17.29
C VAL A 602 9.01 33.24 17.87
N LEU A 603 7.87 33.72 17.35
CA LEU A 603 7.19 34.92 17.79
C LEU A 603 6.18 34.63 18.91
N ASN A 604 6.32 35.31 20.04
CA ASN A 604 5.35 35.33 21.11
C ASN A 604 4.63 36.69 21.15
N ALA A 605 3.37 36.67 20.70
CA ALA A 605 2.46 37.81 20.69
C ALA A 605 1.09 37.41 21.30
N PRO A 606 0.39 38.33 22.00
CA PRO A 606 -0.94 38.03 22.52
C PRO A 606 -1.95 37.92 21.37
N ALA A 607 -2.85 36.93 21.44
CA ALA A 607 -3.90 36.76 20.44
C ALA A 607 -4.90 37.93 20.38
N ARG A 608 -5.07 38.66 21.49
CA ARG A 608 -6.02 39.77 21.62
C ARG A 608 -5.45 40.92 22.46
N ALA A 609 -5.84 42.14 22.10
CA ALA A 609 -5.59 43.35 22.89
C ALA A 609 -6.83 44.25 22.88
N ASN A 610 -6.96 45.13 23.88
CA ASN A 610 -8.08 46.05 23.99
C ASN A 610 -7.56 47.48 24.23
N VAL A 611 -8.24 48.46 23.64
CA VAL A 611 -7.95 49.90 23.82
C VAL A 611 -9.25 50.70 23.67
N ASN A 612 -9.36 51.85 24.30
CA ASN A 612 -10.47 52.76 24.05
C ASN A 612 -10.19 53.63 22.81
N ALA A 613 -11.23 54.02 22.08
CA ALA A 613 -11.09 54.85 20.90
C ALA A 613 -10.49 56.23 21.26
N GLY A 614 -9.43 56.63 20.57
CA GLY A 614 -8.69 57.86 20.85
C GLY A 614 -7.46 57.66 21.74
N ASP A 615 -7.36 56.50 22.42
CA ASP A 615 -6.15 56.11 23.15
C ASP A 615 -5.15 55.39 22.23
N THR A 616 -3.92 55.23 22.74
CA THR A 616 -2.86 54.48 22.06
C THR A 616 -2.70 53.09 22.65
N ALA A 617 -2.89 52.06 21.83
CA ALA A 617 -2.66 50.68 22.25
C ALA A 617 -1.16 50.39 22.33
N THR A 618 -0.71 49.79 23.42
CA THR A 618 0.67 49.36 23.62
C THR A 618 0.70 47.86 23.87
N ILE A 619 1.38 47.10 23.01
CA ILE A 619 1.41 45.64 23.03
C ILE A 619 2.87 45.17 23.12
N SER A 620 3.16 44.35 24.11
CA SER A 620 4.49 43.74 24.29
C SER A 620 4.61 42.47 23.45
N LEU A 621 5.67 42.39 22.66
CA LEU A 621 6.07 41.26 21.84
C LEU A 621 7.41 40.71 22.35
N SER A 622 7.64 39.42 22.16
CA SER A 622 8.96 38.82 22.35
C SER A 622 9.17 37.71 21.32
N ALA A 623 10.41 37.43 20.98
CA ALA A 623 10.75 36.30 20.12
C ALA A 623 11.98 35.58 20.64
N SER A 624 12.18 34.35 20.22
CA SER A 624 13.39 33.58 20.50
C SER A 624 13.88 32.90 19.25
N ASP A 625 15.19 32.81 19.14
CA ASP A 625 15.86 32.18 18.02
C ASP A 625 16.77 31.08 18.55
N ALA A 626 16.69 29.88 18.00
CA ALA A 626 17.46 28.74 18.49
C ALA A 626 18.95 28.88 18.15
N ASP A 627 19.26 29.60 17.08
CA ASP A 627 20.61 29.83 16.56
C ASP A 627 21.21 31.14 17.12
N ASN A 628 20.40 31.91 17.87
CA ASN A 628 20.71 33.24 18.44
C ASN A 628 20.95 34.31 17.37
N ASP A 629 20.29 34.20 16.23
CA ASP A 629 20.37 35.17 15.16
C ASP A 629 19.69 36.50 15.50
N ALA A 630 20.10 37.55 14.77
CA ALA A 630 19.65 38.91 15.02
C ALA A 630 18.22 39.12 14.50
N LEU A 631 17.29 39.32 15.42
CA LEU A 631 15.87 39.43 15.09
C LEU A 631 15.45 40.84 14.65
N THR A 632 14.50 40.92 13.73
CA THR A 632 13.87 42.16 13.27
C THR A 632 12.35 42.02 13.29
N PHE A 633 11.66 42.88 14.04
CA PHE A 633 10.20 42.87 14.12
C PHE A 633 9.57 43.86 13.12
N THR A 634 8.47 43.47 12.48
CA THR A 634 7.64 44.37 11.66
C THR A 634 6.17 44.28 12.01
N THR A 635 5.40 45.30 11.64
CA THR A 635 3.95 45.35 11.84
C THR A 635 3.25 45.90 10.61
N SER A 636 2.04 45.43 10.36
CA SER A 636 1.11 45.95 9.35
C SER A 636 0.41 47.24 9.78
N LEU A 637 0.35 47.54 11.09
CA LEU A 637 -0.30 48.74 11.63
C LEU A 637 0.43 49.25 12.87
N GLY A 638 0.59 50.57 12.98
CA GLY A 638 1.30 51.22 14.08
C GLY A 638 2.81 51.26 13.89
N SER A 639 3.54 51.40 14.99
CA SER A 639 5.01 51.47 15.01
C SER A 639 5.59 50.52 16.05
N ILE A 640 6.73 49.91 15.74
CA ILE A 640 7.46 49.03 16.67
C ILE A 640 8.71 49.75 17.18
N VAL A 641 8.94 49.66 18.49
CA VAL A 641 10.22 49.97 19.13
C VAL A 641 10.82 48.68 19.66
N GLN A 642 11.94 48.25 19.08
CA GLN A 642 12.61 47.00 19.42
C GLN A 642 13.77 47.22 20.41
N ASN A 643 13.95 46.28 21.34
CA ASN A 643 15.10 46.18 22.23
C ASN A 643 15.53 44.70 22.38
N GLY A 644 16.47 44.28 21.54
CA GLY A 644 16.90 42.88 21.43
C GLY A 644 15.75 41.98 21.00
N ASN A 645 15.51 40.91 21.77
CA ASN A 645 14.48 39.89 21.51
C ASN A 645 13.08 40.28 21.98
N ARG A 646 12.88 41.56 22.33
CA ARG A 646 11.60 42.13 22.77
C ARG A 646 11.28 43.35 21.92
N ALA A 647 9.99 43.56 21.69
CA ALA A 647 9.49 44.71 20.96
C ALA A 647 8.21 45.25 21.59
N THR A 648 8.02 46.56 21.51
CA THR A 648 6.77 47.22 21.91
C THR A 648 6.11 47.76 20.66
N LEU A 649 4.93 47.23 20.36
CA LEU A 649 4.05 47.69 19.28
C LEU A 649 3.10 48.77 19.82
N THR A 650 3.11 49.92 19.17
CA THR A 650 2.29 51.09 19.50
C THR A 650 1.34 51.42 18.36
N ILE A 651 0.04 51.47 18.63
CA ILE A 651 -0.99 51.76 17.62
C ILE A 651 -1.85 52.93 18.11
N PRO A 652 -1.75 54.12 17.49
CA PRO A 652 -2.68 55.20 17.78
C PRO A 652 -4.06 54.85 17.21
N THR A 653 -5.11 55.02 18.00
CA THR A 653 -6.49 54.84 17.53
C THR A 653 -7.20 56.17 17.42
N GLU A 654 -8.07 56.32 16.42
CA GLU A 654 -8.90 57.51 16.29
C GLU A 654 -10.12 57.41 17.22
N ALA A 655 -10.57 58.57 17.73
CA ALA A 655 -11.79 58.69 18.51
C ALA A 655 -13.00 58.19 17.71
N SER A 656 -13.84 57.39 18.37
CA SER A 656 -15.03 56.76 17.77
C SER A 656 -16.03 56.46 18.87
N THR A 657 -17.32 56.54 18.56
CA THR A 657 -18.43 56.11 19.42
C THR A 657 -18.88 54.67 19.11
N GLN A 658 -18.31 54.04 18.08
CA GLN A 658 -18.59 52.66 17.71
C GLN A 658 -17.40 51.77 18.04
N ASP A 659 -17.71 50.61 18.63
CA ASP A 659 -16.76 49.51 18.78
C ASP A 659 -16.31 49.02 17.40
N ARG A 660 -15.01 48.78 17.25
CA ARG A 660 -14.43 48.18 16.04
C ARG A 660 -13.27 47.27 16.37
N THR A 661 -13.05 46.28 15.52
CA THR A 661 -11.94 45.33 15.63
C THR A 661 -10.93 45.58 14.52
N LEU A 662 -9.65 45.70 14.89
CA LEU A 662 -8.52 45.78 13.98
C LEU A 662 -7.72 44.48 14.05
N ILE A 663 -7.31 43.93 12.90
CA ILE A 663 -6.43 42.77 12.84
C ILE A 663 -5.03 43.27 12.52
N VAL A 664 -4.13 43.16 13.49
CA VAL A 664 -2.75 43.62 13.36
C VAL A 664 -1.85 42.41 13.14
N ARG A 665 -1.26 42.31 11.95
CA ARG A 665 -0.21 41.33 11.68
C ARG A 665 1.13 41.86 12.13
N VAL A 666 1.82 41.07 12.93
CA VAL A 666 3.21 41.28 13.33
C VAL A 666 4.05 40.15 12.78
N SER A 667 5.30 40.44 12.43
CA SER A 667 6.28 39.43 12.05
C SER A 667 7.59 39.63 12.79
N VAL A 668 8.35 38.56 12.94
CA VAL A 668 9.76 38.60 13.33
C VAL A 668 10.56 37.80 12.31
N SER A 669 11.72 38.30 11.90
CA SER A 669 12.61 37.64 10.96
C SER A 669 14.06 37.71 11.45
N ASP A 670 14.83 36.66 11.17
CA ASP A 670 16.28 36.56 11.35
C ASP A 670 17.06 36.96 10.07
N ALA A 671 16.36 37.56 9.09
CA ALA A 671 16.82 37.88 7.73
C ALA A 671 16.87 36.72 6.72
N VAL A 672 16.59 35.48 7.15
CA VAL A 672 16.49 34.30 6.29
C VAL A 672 15.05 33.78 6.28
N GLU A 673 14.50 33.51 7.45
CA GLU A 673 13.15 33.01 7.69
C GLU A 673 12.35 33.99 8.58
N SER A 674 11.04 33.74 8.73
CA SER A 674 10.19 34.61 9.54
C SER A 674 8.99 33.88 10.15
N ASP A 675 8.57 34.32 11.33
CA ASP A 675 7.32 33.92 11.96
C ASP A 675 6.35 35.10 12.08
N HIS A 676 5.05 34.79 12.10
CA HIS A 676 3.97 35.77 12.03
C HIS A 676 2.86 35.48 13.03
N ALA A 677 2.32 36.54 13.64
CA ALA A 677 1.13 36.45 14.45
C ALA A 677 0.11 37.52 14.06
N SER A 678 -1.17 37.20 14.22
CA SER A 678 -2.27 38.16 14.09
C SER A 678 -2.85 38.46 15.46
N ILE A 679 -2.91 39.75 15.79
CA ILE A 679 -3.45 40.25 17.05
C ILE A 679 -4.79 40.92 16.75
N GLU A 680 -5.84 40.43 17.40
CA GLU A 680 -7.16 41.05 17.33
C GLU A 680 -7.23 42.20 18.35
N LEU A 681 -7.13 43.45 17.87
CA LEU A 681 -7.23 44.65 18.69
C LEU A 681 -8.68 45.15 18.70
N SER A 682 -9.36 44.98 19.84
CA SER A 682 -10.70 45.53 20.04
C SER A 682 -10.58 46.99 20.49
N VAL A 683 -11.03 47.90 19.64
CA VAL A 683 -11.12 49.33 19.93
C VAL A 683 -12.54 49.61 20.42
N LYS A 684 -12.68 49.84 21.72
CA LYS A 684 -13.97 50.14 22.35
C LYS A 684 -14.34 51.60 22.08
N GLY A 685 -15.53 51.84 21.55
CA GLY A 685 -16.08 53.18 21.39
C GLY A 685 -16.20 53.86 22.74
N ASN A 686 -15.89 55.16 22.81
CA ASN A 686 -16.09 55.92 24.02
C ASN A 686 -17.60 56.19 24.17
N ASP A 687 -18.26 55.39 25.02
CA ASP A 687 -19.53 55.74 25.63
C ASP A 687 -19.27 56.86 26.66
N ASP A 688 -18.92 58.05 26.17
CA ASP A 688 -19.18 59.26 26.94
C ASP A 688 -19.47 60.44 26.02
N THR A 689 -20.72 60.85 26.13
CA THR A 689 -21.26 62.15 25.78
C THR A 689 -20.34 63.29 26.20
N GLY A 690 -19.74 63.95 25.22
CA GLY A 690 -19.22 65.30 25.39
C GLY A 690 -20.33 66.25 25.85
N GLY A 691 -20.47 66.39 27.17
CA GLY A 691 -21.08 67.52 27.84
C GLY A 691 -22.59 67.69 27.67
N ASN A 692 -23.41 66.70 28.04
CA ASN A 692 -24.83 66.95 28.25
C ASN A 692 -25.22 66.71 29.72
N THR A 693 -25.32 67.79 30.50
CA THR A 693 -25.72 67.75 31.93
C THR A 693 -27.19 68.10 32.14
N TRP A 694 -27.95 68.37 31.06
CA TRP A 694 -29.40 68.56 31.14
C TRP A 694 -30.14 67.23 31.10
N ASN A 695 -31.06 67.04 32.05
CA ASN A 695 -31.91 65.87 32.19
C ASN A 695 -33.38 66.32 32.20
N LYS A 696 -34.18 65.77 31.27
CA LYS A 696 -35.60 66.10 31.11
C LYS A 696 -36.45 65.86 32.36
N ASP A 697 -36.03 64.94 33.24
CA ASP A 697 -36.78 64.54 34.43
C ASP A 697 -36.31 65.26 35.71
N GLN A 698 -35.32 66.15 35.59
CA GLN A 698 -34.78 66.95 36.67
C GLN A 698 -35.41 68.35 36.69
N VAL A 699 -35.65 68.88 37.88
CA VAL A 699 -36.12 70.25 38.10
C VAL A 699 -34.92 71.19 38.17
N TYR A 700 -34.98 72.30 37.43
CA TYR A 700 -34.00 73.37 37.45
C TYR A 700 -34.68 74.67 37.91
N VAL A 701 -34.03 75.44 38.78
CA VAL A 701 -34.48 76.76 39.25
C VAL A 701 -33.63 77.88 38.67
N GLY A 702 -34.10 79.13 38.79
CA GLY A 702 -33.40 80.28 38.23
C GLY A 702 -31.95 80.37 38.74
N GLY A 703 -30.99 80.36 37.81
CA GLY A 703 -29.55 80.36 38.08
C GLY A 703 -28.85 79.02 37.84
N ASP A 704 -29.58 77.91 37.75
CA ASP A 704 -28.99 76.58 37.49
C ASP A 704 -28.44 76.49 36.06
N SER A 705 -27.25 75.91 35.90
CA SER A 705 -26.59 75.79 34.59
C SER A 705 -26.43 74.34 34.16
N VAL A 706 -26.69 74.09 32.89
CA VAL A 706 -26.57 72.78 32.24
C VAL A 706 -25.81 72.93 30.92
N ILE A 707 -25.11 71.89 30.51
CA ILE A 707 -24.54 71.81 29.17
C ILE A 707 -25.50 70.95 28.36
N TYR A 708 -25.90 71.39 27.16
CA TYR A 708 -26.74 70.61 26.25
C TYR A 708 -26.16 70.74 24.84
N ASN A 709 -25.80 69.62 24.22
CA ASN A 709 -25.09 69.57 22.93
C ASN A 709 -23.82 70.46 22.90
N GLY A 710 -23.06 70.46 24.00
CA GLY A 710 -21.79 71.20 24.09
C GLY A 710 -21.93 72.70 24.37
N VAL A 711 -23.14 73.23 24.59
CA VAL A 711 -23.38 74.64 24.92
C VAL A 711 -23.90 74.78 26.34
N GLU A 712 -23.35 75.73 27.12
CA GLU A 712 -23.79 76.03 28.48
C GLU A 712 -25.03 76.94 28.45
N TYR A 713 -26.09 76.50 29.14
CA TYR A 713 -27.35 77.22 29.32
C TYR A 713 -27.65 77.41 30.79
N THR A 714 -28.11 78.60 31.16
CA THR A 714 -28.56 78.92 32.52
C THR A 714 -30.09 79.09 32.54
N ALA A 715 -30.78 78.42 33.46
CA ALA A 715 -32.22 78.55 33.64
C ALA A 715 -32.55 79.96 34.17
N LYS A 716 -33.50 80.65 33.53
CA LYS A 716 -33.95 81.99 33.97
C LYS A 716 -34.94 81.92 35.15
N TRP A 717 -35.71 80.84 35.21
CA TRP A 717 -36.66 80.52 36.28
C TRP A 717 -36.95 79.00 36.28
N TRP A 718 -37.87 78.54 37.14
CA TRP A 718 -38.19 77.13 37.31
C TRP A 718 -38.58 76.42 35.99
N THR A 719 -38.00 75.25 35.72
CA THR A 719 -38.37 74.38 34.60
C THR A 719 -38.15 72.89 34.93
N LYS A 720 -38.94 72.02 34.30
CA LYS A 720 -38.75 70.56 34.27
C LYS A 720 -39.20 70.05 32.90
N GLY A 721 -38.28 69.46 32.15
CA GLY A 721 -38.56 68.88 30.82
C GLY A 721 -38.49 69.84 29.64
N ASP A 722 -38.34 71.15 29.83
CA ASP A 722 -38.10 72.08 28.71
C ASP A 722 -36.65 72.00 28.23
N GLU A 723 -36.45 71.78 26.93
CA GLU A 723 -35.14 71.53 26.31
C GLU A 723 -34.32 72.83 26.09
N PRO A 724 -33.04 72.90 26.52
CA PRO A 724 -32.16 74.04 26.26
C PRO A 724 -31.95 74.28 24.76
N GLY A 725 -31.97 75.55 24.34
CA GLY A 725 -31.85 75.94 22.93
C GLY A 725 -33.16 75.95 22.13
N LYS A 726 -34.26 75.41 22.67
CA LYS A 726 -35.61 75.46 22.05
C LYS A 726 -36.63 76.30 22.81
N SER A 727 -36.45 76.44 24.12
CA SER A 727 -37.39 77.13 25.01
C SER A 727 -36.78 78.38 25.65
N ASP A 728 -37.58 79.44 25.79
CA ASP A 728 -37.13 80.75 26.27
C ASP A 728 -36.73 80.77 27.76
N VAL A 729 -37.05 79.69 28.50
CA VAL A 729 -36.62 79.46 29.90
C VAL A 729 -35.11 79.35 30.04
N TRP A 730 -34.39 78.96 28.98
CA TRP A 730 -32.94 78.78 29.00
C TRP A 730 -32.23 79.99 28.39
N GLN A 731 -31.21 80.48 29.08
CA GLN A 731 -30.30 81.51 28.59
C GLN A 731 -28.99 80.85 28.13
N GLU A 732 -28.74 80.91 26.83
CA GLU A 732 -27.47 80.48 26.25
C GLU A 732 -26.33 81.43 26.67
N LYS A 733 -25.18 80.89 27.07
CA LYS A 733 -23.97 81.67 27.33
C LYS A 733 -23.27 81.96 26.00
N ASP A 734 -23.18 83.24 25.66
CA ASP A 734 -22.56 83.71 24.41
C ASP A 734 -21.03 83.58 24.50
N ASP A 735 -20.44 82.77 23.62
CA ASP A 735 -18.99 82.54 23.52
C ASP A 735 -18.36 83.33 22.37
N GLY A 736 -19.12 84.20 21.69
CA GLY A 736 -18.64 85.03 20.60
C GLY A 736 -18.38 84.28 19.29
N SER A 737 -18.78 83.01 19.19
CA SER A 737 -18.66 82.22 17.96
C SER A 737 -19.82 82.49 16.99
N VAL A 738 -19.52 82.58 15.68
CA VAL A 738 -20.54 82.72 14.63
C VAL A 738 -21.20 81.36 14.40
N LYS A 739 -22.48 81.23 14.76
CA LYS A 739 -23.22 79.95 14.75
C LYS A 739 -24.01 79.73 13.46
N GLU A 740 -24.40 78.50 13.17
CA GLU A 740 -25.24 78.19 12.00
C GLU A 740 -26.65 78.79 12.13
N TRP A 741 -27.24 79.27 11.03
CA TRP A 741 -28.56 79.88 11.03
C TRP A 741 -29.66 78.86 11.34
N ASN A 742 -30.58 79.23 12.23
CA ASN A 742 -31.68 78.39 12.69
C ASN A 742 -33.01 79.13 12.50
N SER A 743 -33.90 78.55 11.69
CA SER A 743 -35.21 79.14 11.36
C SER A 743 -36.11 79.41 12.57
N SER A 744 -35.90 78.71 13.67
CA SER A 744 -36.72 78.81 14.87
C SER A 744 -36.18 79.83 15.89
N LYS A 745 -34.99 80.41 15.66
CA LYS A 745 -34.35 81.41 16.54
C LYS A 745 -34.61 82.83 16.01
N ALA A 746 -34.88 83.76 16.92
CA ALA A 746 -34.97 85.18 16.60
C ALA A 746 -33.56 85.81 16.68
N TYR A 747 -33.24 86.67 15.72
CA TYR A 747 -31.96 87.36 15.58
C TYR A 747 -32.20 88.86 15.56
N ASN A 748 -31.31 89.64 16.17
CA ASN A 748 -31.35 91.10 16.19
C ASN A 748 -30.43 91.68 15.10
N GLY A 749 -30.66 92.96 14.74
CA GLY A 749 -29.79 93.67 13.81
C GLY A 749 -28.35 93.70 14.32
N GLY A 750 -27.43 93.11 13.57
CA GLY A 750 -26.03 92.94 13.96
C GLY A 750 -25.57 91.50 14.11
N ASP A 751 -26.48 90.56 14.38
CA ASP A 751 -26.15 89.15 14.62
C ASP A 751 -25.58 88.50 13.36
N ILE A 752 -24.56 87.66 13.53
CA ILE A 752 -23.88 86.97 12.43
C ILE A 752 -24.15 85.47 12.55
N VAL A 753 -24.54 84.86 11.44
CA VAL A 753 -24.79 83.42 11.32
C VAL A 753 -24.10 82.84 10.09
N THR A 754 -23.84 81.54 10.08
CA THR A 754 -23.40 80.81 8.88
C THR A 754 -24.60 80.06 8.27
N TYR A 755 -24.80 80.18 6.96
CA TYR A 755 -25.82 79.40 6.24
C TYR A 755 -25.25 78.92 4.90
N GLN A 756 -25.27 77.60 4.68
CA GLN A 756 -24.67 76.95 3.50
C GLN A 756 -23.21 77.38 3.26
N GLY A 757 -22.42 77.47 4.33
CA GLY A 757 -21.00 77.82 4.28
C GLY A 757 -20.68 79.31 4.08
N THR A 758 -21.69 80.19 3.99
CA THR A 758 -21.50 81.65 3.87
C THR A 758 -21.99 82.35 5.14
N GLN A 759 -21.25 83.35 5.61
CA GLN A 759 -21.67 84.16 6.77
C GLN A 759 -22.61 85.28 6.35
N TYR A 760 -23.66 85.48 7.13
CA TYR A 760 -24.67 86.52 6.93
C TYR A 760 -24.86 87.31 8.21
N LYS A 761 -24.96 88.63 8.06
CA LYS A 761 -25.28 89.56 9.15
C LYS A 761 -26.71 90.06 9.04
N ALA A 762 -27.49 89.97 10.11
CA ALA A 762 -28.85 90.50 10.16
C ALA A 762 -28.82 92.03 10.11
N LYS A 763 -29.61 92.63 9.21
CA LYS A 763 -29.74 94.09 9.07
C LYS A 763 -30.65 94.69 10.14
N TRP A 764 -31.65 93.93 10.57
CA TRP A 764 -32.60 94.24 11.64
C TRP A 764 -33.18 92.93 12.19
N TRP A 765 -34.11 93.01 13.15
CA TRP A 765 -34.69 91.82 13.78
C TRP A 765 -35.37 90.88 12.78
N THR A 766 -35.12 89.58 12.88
CA THR A 766 -35.68 88.55 11.99
C THR A 766 -35.81 87.19 12.70
N LYS A 767 -36.81 86.39 12.32
CA LYS A 767 -37.01 85.01 12.79
C LYS A 767 -37.60 84.19 11.65
N GLY A 768 -36.92 83.12 11.25
CA GLY A 768 -37.39 82.22 10.19
C GLY A 768 -37.10 82.66 8.75
N ASP A 769 -36.65 83.90 8.51
CA ASP A 769 -36.29 84.36 7.16
C ASP A 769 -34.94 83.77 6.70
N ILE A 770 -34.94 83.08 5.55
CA ILE A 770 -33.77 82.36 5.01
C ILE A 770 -32.68 83.37 4.57
N PRO A 771 -31.41 83.23 5.01
CA PRO A 771 -30.37 84.23 4.75
C PRO A 771 -30.05 84.49 3.27
N SER A 772 -30.15 83.47 2.41
CA SER A 772 -29.86 83.58 0.96
C SER A 772 -31.04 84.01 0.09
N ALA A 773 -32.23 84.25 0.67
CA ALA A 773 -33.41 84.63 -0.10
C ALA A 773 -33.32 86.07 -0.65
N SER A 774 -33.88 86.32 -1.84
CA SER A 774 -33.93 87.66 -2.42
C SER A 774 -34.80 88.60 -1.57
N GLY A 775 -34.27 89.77 -1.21
CA GLY A 775 -34.96 90.73 -0.32
C GLY A 775 -34.89 90.39 1.18
N SER A 776 -34.10 89.37 1.54
CA SER A 776 -33.94 88.89 2.91
C SER A 776 -33.39 89.98 3.87
N PRO A 777 -33.80 89.96 5.16
CA PRO A 777 -33.26 90.85 6.19
C PRO A 777 -31.78 90.56 6.53
N TRP A 778 -31.16 89.59 5.85
CA TRP A 778 -29.76 89.22 5.97
C TRP A 778 -28.88 89.87 4.89
N SER A 779 -27.62 90.15 5.22
CA SER A 779 -26.59 90.66 4.30
C SER A 779 -25.41 89.67 4.27
N PRO A 780 -25.04 89.12 3.09
CA PRO A 780 -23.87 88.25 3.00
C PRO A 780 -22.60 89.04 3.34
N MET A 781 -21.73 88.43 4.12
CA MET A 781 -20.42 88.97 4.45
C MET A 781 -19.39 88.37 3.49
N SER A 782 -18.73 89.21 2.71
CA SER A 782 -17.58 88.81 1.90
C SER A 782 -16.39 88.53 2.82
N LEU A 783 -15.89 87.29 2.82
CA LEU A 783 -14.61 86.94 3.43
C LEU A 783 -13.52 87.53 2.53
N ASN A 784 -12.73 88.47 3.05
CA ASN A 784 -11.43 88.82 2.48
C ASN A 784 -10.35 87.90 3.06
#